data_AF-A0A3A0DQS6-F1
#
_entry.id   AF-A0A3A0DQS6-F1
#
_cell.length_a   1.000
_cell.length_b   1.000
_cell.length_c   1.000
_cell.angle_alpha   90.00
_cell.angle_beta   90.00
_cell.angle_gamma   90.00
#
_symmetry.space_group_name_H-M   'P 1'
#
loop_
_entity.id
_entity.type
_entity.pdbx_description
1 polymer ?
#
loop_
_entity_poly.entity_id
_entity_poly.type
_entity_poly.pdbx_seq_one_letter_code
_entity_poly.pdbx_strand_id
1 'polypeptide(L)'
;MVLVRINSLAVSAARAALAVLVGAVVLTSGSTATAQRVLGLDVSAWQGEITTTEWATLKRPTNQQVGGVFGDGRDFVFIRSSRGGTTGYYDQTNADNDPPTNTLSQRYDDPYYIQNITRATAAGLFAGSYHFSRPDVIESTVNSGGIRNTGTDEANHFMQMAGPWMRPGYLLPVHDLEAGDGIRTDNEMAQFALDFSDRIYEVMGIRPAVYINGNYAQNVIGGASASLRADVVQTYPTLWIARWPNQSNPAAIPVQTAQPNDSLSWLYGPWDDYGDPQPWSFWQYASTMKLNGNNNKASNTDVNVANGGIEFVKDHLVPALWMNDSSGDWSTLANWNSGQTPVAPVPGPGQVPRVGPLTLPTPRRPGEGGSGVTSGQHDTVILDRPSASITVTLSSGAYNIRKLYAKETLNIAGGSLTINYVPSADSTPMSAQFSAPVTLSGGSLSVHTLQVDPNQVLTLSGGTLALNNLWLVRQGATPAKLHIEGDVNFAPLADAEAKIVSVSTGTSPVVDLRGGARTLNVADGAADVDLLIGLTVTNGSLVKSGAGTLALTGPNTYAGDTIVEQGRLRLNTTTLFNSADVYLATGSTLDLNFASGSADVIGSLFIDGVSQQAGTWGAVGSSAQFTSPLITGAGLLEVTTYIPPLAGDFNRDGLVDGADLVVWQDNAGLAAGATFEQGDANADGTVDGADLLLWQQNIGASQARPATAAVPEPAGLALAALAVAAAFIVRRSSVAGGSAGGSGSLNRSGTATRGRRATGLAG
;
A
#
# COMPACT_ATOMS: atom_id res chain seq x y z
N MET A 1 10.38 17.06 -16.17
CA MET A 1 8.94 17.39 -16.31
C MET A 1 8.81 18.57 -17.27
N VAL A 2 7.94 18.45 -18.27
CA VAL A 2 7.78 19.43 -19.37
C VAL A 2 7.57 20.83 -18.82
N LEU A 3 8.51 21.71 -19.16
CA LEU A 3 8.54 23.12 -18.81
C LEU A 3 7.60 23.88 -19.77
N VAL A 4 6.51 24.45 -19.24
CA VAL A 4 5.77 25.52 -19.92
C VAL A 4 5.95 26.80 -19.12
N ARG A 5 6.69 27.74 -19.72
CA ARG A 5 6.90 29.12 -19.25
C ARG A 5 5.60 29.91 -19.32
N ILE A 6 5.33 30.76 -18.31
CA ILE A 6 4.69 32.07 -18.53
C ILE A 6 5.41 33.12 -17.69
N ASN A 7 5.85 34.19 -18.36
CA ASN A 7 6.51 35.37 -17.84
C ASN A 7 5.52 36.32 -17.12
N SER A 8 6.02 36.92 -16.03
CA SER A 8 5.82 38.30 -15.52
C SER A 8 4.59 39.13 -15.93
N LEU A 9 3.86 39.69 -14.94
CA LEU A 9 3.76 41.15 -14.67
C LEU A 9 2.69 41.51 -13.60
N ALA A 10 3.10 42.38 -12.66
CA ALA A 10 2.38 43.49 -12.01
C ALA A 10 1.12 43.28 -11.10
N VAL A 11 1.36 43.40 -9.79
CA VAL A 11 0.70 44.23 -8.76
C VAL A 11 -0.58 45.04 -9.15
N SER A 12 -1.73 44.77 -8.51
CA SER A 12 -2.49 45.69 -7.61
C SER A 12 -4.00 45.37 -7.45
N ALA A 13 -4.45 45.52 -6.19
CA ALA A 13 -5.75 46.02 -5.71
C ALA A 13 -7.07 45.19 -5.77
N ALA A 14 -7.39 44.60 -4.61
CA ALA A 14 -8.52 44.92 -3.71
C ALA A 14 -10.02 44.70 -4.09
N ARG A 15 -10.62 43.76 -3.33
CA ARG A 15 -11.87 43.83 -2.50
C ARG A 15 -13.27 43.67 -3.11
N ALA A 16 -13.96 42.65 -2.56
CA ALA A 16 -15.32 42.59 -1.98
C ALA A 16 -16.26 41.57 -2.68
N ALA A 17 -16.42 40.34 -2.17
CA ALA A 17 -17.30 39.89 -1.07
C ALA A 17 -18.69 39.42 -1.54
N LEU A 18 -18.95 38.11 -1.50
CA LEU A 18 -20.11 37.55 -0.79
C LEU A 18 -19.92 36.03 -0.55
N ALA A 19 -20.18 35.61 0.68
CA ALA A 19 -19.94 34.30 1.22
C ALA A 19 -21.06 33.31 0.90
N VAL A 20 -20.70 32.07 0.56
CA VAL A 20 -21.50 30.86 0.80
C VAL A 20 -20.55 29.87 1.47
N LEU A 21 -20.89 29.51 2.71
CA LEU A 21 -20.15 28.57 3.56
C LEU A 21 -19.95 27.23 2.84
N VAL A 22 -18.74 26.98 2.36
CA VAL A 22 -18.25 25.62 2.19
C VAL A 22 -17.59 25.27 3.51
N GLY A 23 -18.05 24.20 4.15
CA GLY A 23 -17.42 23.64 5.34
C GLY A 23 -15.99 23.24 5.03
N ALA A 24 -15.05 24.17 5.24
CA ALA A 24 -13.71 23.81 5.59
C ALA A 24 -13.84 22.98 6.86
N VAL A 25 -13.62 21.68 6.75
CA VAL A 25 -13.12 20.91 7.89
C VAL A 25 -11.81 21.59 8.26
N VAL A 26 -11.89 22.57 9.16
CA VAL A 26 -10.79 22.98 10.00
C VAL A 26 -10.53 21.74 10.83
N LEU A 27 -9.67 20.86 10.28
CA LEU A 27 -8.79 20.08 11.12
C LEU A 27 -8.16 21.13 12.03
N THR A 28 -8.59 21.15 13.29
CA THR A 28 -7.77 21.77 14.31
C THR A 28 -6.45 21.03 14.20
N SER A 29 -5.47 21.65 13.54
CA SER A 29 -4.09 21.24 13.60
C SER A 29 -3.66 21.47 15.04
N GLY A 30 -4.02 20.52 15.91
CA GLY A 30 -3.07 20.15 16.95
C GLY A 30 -1.76 19.98 16.21
N SER A 31 -0.76 20.79 16.54
CA SER A 31 0.56 20.66 15.94
C SER A 31 0.92 19.19 16.01
N THR A 32 0.91 18.49 14.88
CA THR A 32 1.40 17.12 14.83
C THR A 32 2.82 17.22 15.33
N ALA A 33 3.08 16.69 16.52
CA ALA A 33 4.41 16.73 17.10
C ALA A 33 5.36 16.19 16.02
N THR A 34 6.32 17.02 15.58
CA THR A 34 7.31 16.60 14.61
C THR A 34 7.96 15.34 15.15
N ALA A 35 7.92 14.25 14.37
CA ALA A 35 8.51 12.99 14.80
C ALA A 35 9.96 13.23 15.23
N GLN A 36 10.36 12.64 16.34
CA GLN A 36 11.74 12.74 16.81
C GLN A 36 12.67 12.20 15.71
N ARG A 37 13.62 13.02 15.28
CA ARG A 37 14.58 12.63 14.24
C ARG A 37 15.38 11.43 14.69
N VAL A 38 15.49 10.46 13.81
CA VAL A 38 16.21 9.22 14.08
C VAL A 38 17.71 9.46 13.99
N LEU A 39 18.46 8.87 14.93
CA LEU A 39 19.92 8.91 14.95
C LEU A 39 20.50 7.66 14.30
N GLY A 40 21.63 7.85 13.62
CA GLY A 40 22.40 6.80 12.99
C GLY A 40 23.89 7.07 13.07
N LEU A 41 24.66 6.26 12.35
CA LEU A 41 26.10 6.35 12.27
C LEU A 41 26.57 5.87 10.90
N ASP A 42 27.84 6.03 10.61
CA ASP A 42 28.48 5.34 9.50
C ASP A 42 29.84 4.80 9.93
N VAL A 43 30.23 3.68 9.32
CA VAL A 43 31.43 2.92 9.72
C VAL A 43 32.13 2.32 8.51
N SER A 44 33.42 2.07 8.71
CA SER A 44 34.31 1.39 7.77
C SER A 44 35.30 0.51 8.54
N ALA A 45 36.27 -0.08 7.84
CA ALA A 45 37.41 -0.76 8.45
C ALA A 45 38.18 0.10 9.48
N TRP A 46 38.09 1.44 9.40
CA TRP A 46 38.72 2.31 10.38
C TRP A 46 38.16 2.14 11.79
N GLN A 47 36.90 1.74 11.93
CA GLN A 47 36.28 1.44 13.23
C GLN A 47 36.62 0.03 13.72
N GLY A 48 37.49 -0.73 13.04
CA GLY A 48 37.92 -2.07 13.45
C GLY A 48 36.78 -3.09 13.52
N GLU A 49 37.04 -4.23 14.18
CA GLU A 49 36.01 -5.27 14.34
C GLU A 49 34.94 -4.84 15.34
N ILE A 50 33.70 -4.58 14.90
CA ILE A 50 32.56 -4.30 15.77
C ILE A 50 31.81 -5.62 16.05
N THR A 51 31.83 -6.04 17.31
CA THR A 51 31.24 -7.30 17.79
C THR A 51 29.70 -7.26 17.83
N THR A 52 29.06 -8.43 17.93
CA THR A 52 27.59 -8.51 18.06
C THR A 52 27.07 -7.75 19.30
N THR A 53 27.79 -7.81 20.43
CA THR A 53 27.40 -7.10 21.67
C THR A 53 27.57 -5.58 21.54
N GLU A 54 28.58 -5.15 20.80
CA GLU A 54 28.80 -3.74 20.46
C GLU A 54 27.66 -3.22 19.55
N TRP A 55 27.29 -3.94 18.49
CA TRP A 55 26.11 -3.60 17.66
C TRP A 55 24.81 -3.56 18.46
N ALA A 56 24.60 -4.51 19.37
CA ALA A 56 23.45 -4.48 20.28
C ALA A 56 23.46 -3.25 21.21
N THR A 57 24.65 -2.78 21.62
CA THR A 57 24.80 -1.54 22.40
C THR A 57 24.51 -0.30 21.56
N LEU A 58 24.96 -0.28 20.30
CA LEU A 58 24.65 0.80 19.36
C LEU A 58 23.13 0.95 19.16
N LYS A 59 22.40 -0.17 18.98
CA LYS A 59 20.93 -0.15 18.83
C LYS A 59 20.18 0.27 20.09
N ARG A 60 20.64 -0.22 21.25
CA ARG A 60 19.88 -0.17 22.50
C ARG A 60 19.47 1.28 22.82
N PRO A 61 18.23 1.52 23.28
CA PRO A 61 17.80 2.84 23.70
C PRO A 61 18.74 3.46 24.75
N THR A 62 18.91 4.78 24.72
CA THR A 62 19.84 5.51 25.60
C THR A 62 19.46 5.44 27.08
N ASN A 63 18.19 5.14 27.39
CA ASN A 63 17.70 4.95 28.75
C ASN A 63 17.79 3.49 29.25
N GLN A 64 18.33 2.57 28.45
CA GLN A 64 18.48 1.16 28.80
C GLN A 64 19.95 0.77 28.95
N GLN A 65 20.24 -0.14 29.87
CA GLN A 65 21.58 -0.67 30.11
C GLN A 65 21.63 -2.19 30.09
N VAL A 66 22.80 -2.72 29.70
CA VAL A 66 23.17 -4.13 29.92
C VAL A 66 24.60 -4.14 30.47
N GLY A 67 24.83 -4.83 31.60
CA GLY A 67 26.15 -4.89 32.22
C GLY A 67 26.71 -3.52 32.65
N GLY A 68 25.84 -2.56 32.99
CA GLY A 68 26.23 -1.21 33.39
C GLY A 68 26.55 -0.25 32.22
N VAL A 69 26.43 -0.69 30.97
CA VAL A 69 26.68 0.13 29.78
C VAL A 69 25.36 0.59 29.16
N PHE A 70 25.14 1.90 29.04
CA PHE A 70 23.98 2.47 28.34
C PHE A 70 24.00 2.16 26.85
N GLY A 71 22.83 2.11 26.23
CA GLY A 71 22.71 2.06 24.77
C GLY A 71 23.00 3.41 24.11
N ASP A 72 23.28 3.39 22.80
CA ASP A 72 23.55 4.62 22.03
C ASP A 72 22.33 5.14 21.26
N GLY A 73 21.26 4.34 21.12
CA GLY A 73 20.02 4.73 20.45
C GLY A 73 20.20 5.04 18.95
N ARG A 74 20.79 4.11 18.20
CA ARG A 74 21.02 4.22 16.76
C ARG A 74 20.08 3.27 16.02
N ASP A 75 19.31 3.77 15.05
CA ASP A 75 18.36 2.92 14.30
C ASP A 75 18.76 2.71 12.84
N PHE A 76 19.75 3.45 12.34
CA PHE A 76 20.31 3.21 11.01
C PHE A 76 21.83 3.31 10.96
N VAL A 77 22.43 2.69 9.95
CA VAL A 77 23.87 2.77 9.69
C VAL A 77 24.20 2.71 8.19
N PHE A 78 25.18 3.49 7.76
CA PHE A 78 25.84 3.30 6.46
C PHE A 78 27.20 2.63 6.65
N ILE A 79 27.52 1.62 5.84
CA ILE A 79 28.73 0.80 6.01
C ILE A 79 29.53 0.83 4.71
N ARG A 80 30.82 1.15 4.80
CA ARG A 80 31.68 1.14 3.62
C ARG A 80 31.79 -0.27 3.10
N SER A 81 31.50 -0.43 1.81
CA SER A 81 31.69 -1.70 1.12
C SER A 81 33.01 -1.75 0.37
N SER A 82 33.35 -0.63 -0.28
CA SER A 82 34.37 -0.59 -1.32
C SER A 82 34.86 0.84 -1.56
N ARG A 83 36.01 0.95 -2.24
CA ARG A 83 36.62 2.21 -2.67
C ARG A 83 37.40 2.02 -3.97
N GLY A 84 37.37 3.01 -4.85
CA GLY A 84 38.10 3.00 -6.12
C GLY A 84 37.50 2.08 -7.18
N GLY A 85 38.21 1.88 -8.29
CA GLY A 85 37.70 1.11 -9.42
C GLY A 85 37.85 -0.41 -9.28
N THR A 86 37.57 -1.15 -10.35
CA THR A 86 37.50 -2.62 -10.30
C THR A 86 38.87 -3.33 -10.26
N THR A 87 39.96 -2.60 -10.49
CA THR A 87 41.31 -3.15 -10.62
C THR A 87 42.32 -2.57 -9.63
N GLY A 88 43.43 -3.28 -9.46
CA GLY A 88 44.53 -2.85 -8.62
C GLY A 88 44.35 -3.17 -7.15
N TYR A 89 45.11 -2.46 -6.34
CA TYR A 89 45.16 -2.63 -4.90
C TYR A 89 45.44 -1.29 -4.24
N TYR A 90 44.84 -1.07 -3.07
CA TYR A 90 45.08 0.07 -2.22
C TYR A 90 45.44 -0.40 -0.81
N ASP A 91 46.59 0.04 -0.33
CA ASP A 91 47.03 -0.13 1.05
C ASP A 91 46.48 1.01 1.91
N GLN A 92 45.52 0.69 2.77
CA GLN A 92 44.91 1.66 3.68
C GLN A 92 45.90 2.25 4.70
N THR A 93 47.05 1.61 4.92
CA THR A 93 48.11 2.12 5.80
C THR A 93 49.08 3.07 5.11
N ASN A 94 49.00 3.20 3.78
CA ASN A 94 49.82 4.09 2.96
C ASN A 94 48.94 5.10 2.19
N ALA A 95 48.51 6.15 2.88
CA ALA A 95 47.68 7.20 2.32
C ALA A 95 48.40 8.06 1.26
N ASP A 96 49.72 8.15 1.31
CA ASP A 96 50.53 9.01 0.42
C ASP A 96 50.72 8.41 -0.99
N ASN A 97 50.16 7.21 -1.23
CA ASN A 97 50.21 6.54 -2.52
C ASN A 97 51.65 6.25 -3.00
N ASP A 98 52.57 6.07 -2.05
CA ASP A 98 53.97 5.83 -2.36
C ASP A 98 54.20 4.50 -3.11
N PRO A 99 55.10 4.45 -4.10
CA PRO A 99 55.41 3.22 -4.80
C PRO A 99 55.99 2.14 -3.86
N PRO A 100 55.66 0.85 -4.04
CA PRO A 100 54.77 0.26 -5.04
C PRO A 100 53.38 -0.15 -4.50
N THR A 101 52.94 0.40 -3.36
CA THR A 101 51.89 -0.26 -2.56
C THR A 101 50.48 -0.04 -3.08
N ASN A 102 50.23 1.04 -3.83
CA ASN A 102 48.94 1.33 -4.43
C ASN A 102 49.06 1.25 -5.96
N THR A 103 48.11 0.60 -6.63
CA THR A 103 48.22 0.28 -8.06
C THR A 103 46.89 0.42 -8.81
N LEU A 104 46.97 0.67 -10.12
CA LEU A 104 45.87 0.74 -11.07
C LEU A 104 44.72 1.64 -10.58
N SER A 105 43.48 1.16 -10.66
CA SER A 105 42.28 1.86 -10.18
C SER A 105 42.15 1.92 -8.66
N GLN A 106 43.18 1.48 -7.92
CA GLN A 106 43.28 1.50 -6.46
C GLN A 106 42.09 0.83 -5.76
N ARG A 107 41.67 -0.33 -6.27
CA ARG A 107 40.60 -1.13 -5.67
C ARG A 107 40.88 -1.39 -4.19
N TYR A 108 39.86 -1.16 -3.37
CA TYR A 108 39.83 -1.56 -1.97
C TYR A 108 38.48 -2.19 -1.60
N ASP A 109 38.53 -3.43 -1.11
CA ASP A 109 37.38 -4.15 -0.56
C ASP A 109 37.40 -4.04 0.96
N ASP A 110 36.37 -3.47 1.59
CA ASP A 110 36.37 -3.30 3.04
C ASP A 110 36.20 -4.67 3.74
N PRO A 111 37.20 -5.14 4.51
CA PRO A 111 37.21 -6.51 5.02
C PRO A 111 36.12 -6.78 6.06
N TYR A 112 35.58 -5.74 6.72
CA TYR A 112 34.55 -5.87 7.75
C TYR A 112 33.12 -5.68 7.22
N TYR A 113 32.94 -5.26 5.97
CA TYR A 113 31.65 -4.88 5.40
C TYR A 113 30.55 -5.93 5.62
N ILE A 114 30.79 -7.17 5.18
CA ILE A 114 29.80 -8.26 5.21
C ILE A 114 29.40 -8.62 6.65
N GLN A 115 30.39 -8.65 7.55
CA GLN A 115 30.15 -8.93 8.96
C GLN A 115 29.34 -7.79 9.61
N ASN A 116 29.70 -6.53 9.33
CA ASN A 116 29.04 -5.37 9.90
C ASN A 116 27.58 -5.27 9.42
N ILE A 117 27.31 -5.43 8.11
CA ILE A 117 25.93 -5.34 7.61
C ILE A 117 25.04 -6.47 8.16
N THR A 118 25.62 -7.66 8.34
CA THR A 118 24.92 -8.81 8.95
C THR A 118 24.63 -8.55 10.43
N ARG A 119 25.62 -8.08 11.21
CA ARG A 119 25.46 -7.84 12.65
C ARG A 119 24.57 -6.63 12.94
N ALA A 120 24.68 -5.57 12.16
CA ALA A 120 23.86 -4.36 12.32
C ALA A 120 22.37 -4.66 12.09
N THR A 121 22.04 -5.37 11.00
CA THR A 121 20.65 -5.76 10.72
C THR A 121 20.11 -6.77 11.74
N ALA A 122 20.93 -7.73 12.18
CA ALA A 122 20.56 -8.64 13.26
C ALA A 122 20.33 -7.93 14.61
N ALA A 123 21.06 -6.84 14.87
CA ALA A 123 20.83 -5.97 16.04
C ALA A 123 19.58 -5.09 15.88
N GLY A 124 19.01 -4.98 14.66
CA GLY A 124 17.80 -4.21 14.39
C GLY A 124 18.04 -2.78 13.88
N LEU A 125 19.21 -2.49 13.31
CA LEU A 125 19.46 -1.24 12.59
C LEU A 125 19.19 -1.40 11.09
N PHE A 126 18.48 -0.44 10.49
CA PHE A 126 18.40 -0.33 9.03
C PHE A 126 19.79 -0.01 8.47
N ALA A 127 20.33 -0.89 7.63
CA ALA A 127 21.70 -0.77 7.14
C ALA A 127 21.73 -0.46 5.64
N GLY A 128 22.61 0.47 5.26
CA GLY A 128 22.95 0.81 3.88
C GLY A 128 24.43 0.58 3.60
N SER A 129 24.76 0.53 2.32
CA SER A 129 26.15 0.37 1.87
C SER A 129 26.62 1.66 1.22
N TYR A 130 27.89 2.01 1.36
CA TYR A 130 28.49 3.11 0.61
C TYR A 130 29.77 2.72 -0.11
N HIS A 131 30.10 3.49 -1.15
CA HIS A 131 31.30 3.37 -1.95
C HIS A 131 32.02 4.71 -2.04
N PHE A 132 33.25 4.77 -1.52
CA PHE A 132 34.09 5.97 -1.59
C PHE A 132 34.74 6.05 -2.97
N SER A 133 34.26 6.97 -3.80
CA SER A 133 34.74 7.06 -5.17
C SER A 133 36.11 7.74 -5.28
N ARG A 134 36.86 7.39 -6.32
CA ARG A 134 38.21 7.90 -6.61
C ARG A 134 38.31 8.52 -8.01
N PRO A 135 37.50 9.55 -8.33
CA PRO A 135 37.63 10.27 -9.58
C PRO A 135 39.00 10.96 -9.73
N ASP A 136 39.75 11.16 -8.64
CA ASP A 136 41.14 11.65 -8.65
C ASP A 136 42.16 10.64 -9.24
N VAL A 137 41.76 9.38 -9.46
CA VAL A 137 42.59 8.42 -10.20
C VAL A 137 42.34 8.60 -11.70
N ILE A 138 43.25 9.32 -12.35
CA ILE A 138 43.30 9.58 -13.78
C ILE A 138 44.53 8.88 -14.41
N GLU A 139 44.65 8.95 -15.73
CA GLU A 139 45.72 8.27 -16.48
C GLU A 139 47.12 8.67 -16.01
N SER A 140 47.30 9.92 -15.55
CA SER A 140 48.57 10.44 -15.05
C SER A 140 48.79 10.23 -13.54
N THR A 141 47.81 9.69 -12.80
CA THR A 141 47.97 9.41 -11.37
C THR A 141 49.08 8.38 -11.16
N VAL A 142 49.96 8.64 -10.20
CA VAL A 142 51.09 7.75 -9.91
C VAL A 142 50.59 6.33 -9.62
N ASN A 143 51.23 5.35 -10.26
CA ASN A 143 50.89 3.92 -10.20
C ASN A 143 49.52 3.52 -10.78
N SER A 144 48.79 4.41 -11.46
CA SER A 144 47.52 4.06 -12.12
C SER A 144 47.69 3.10 -13.30
N GLY A 145 48.92 2.92 -13.79
CA GLY A 145 49.18 2.14 -15.00
C GLY A 145 48.55 2.74 -16.26
N GLY A 146 48.24 4.04 -16.26
CA GLY A 146 47.52 4.70 -17.34
C GLY A 146 46.01 4.44 -17.34
N ILE A 147 45.48 3.78 -16.30
CA ILE A 147 44.06 3.45 -16.17
C ILE A 147 43.40 4.52 -15.29
N ARG A 148 42.49 5.30 -15.88
CA ARG A 148 41.62 6.21 -15.12
C ARG A 148 40.41 5.47 -14.58
N ASN A 149 39.89 5.95 -13.46
CA ASN A 149 38.57 5.58 -13.00
C ASN A 149 37.48 6.31 -13.81
N THR A 150 36.35 5.63 -14.00
CA THR A 150 35.11 6.19 -14.53
C THR A 150 33.99 5.91 -13.54
N GLY A 151 32.92 6.71 -13.56
CA GLY A 151 31.77 6.48 -12.68
C GLY A 151 31.18 5.07 -12.87
N THR A 152 31.15 4.59 -14.12
CA THR A 152 30.72 3.23 -14.46
C THR A 152 31.62 2.16 -13.85
N ASP A 153 32.95 2.32 -13.88
CA ASP A 153 33.88 1.35 -13.29
C ASP A 153 33.71 1.27 -11.77
N GLU A 154 33.60 2.42 -11.10
CA GLU A 154 33.41 2.49 -9.65
C GLU A 154 32.03 1.97 -9.22
N ALA A 155 30.98 2.23 -10.00
CA ALA A 155 29.66 1.61 -9.79
C ALA A 155 29.70 0.09 -9.97
N ASN A 156 30.45 -0.42 -10.95
CA ASN A 156 30.64 -1.86 -11.13
C ASN A 156 31.38 -2.48 -9.93
N HIS A 157 32.42 -1.83 -9.41
CA HIS A 157 33.10 -2.28 -8.21
C HIS A 157 32.14 -2.29 -7.00
N PHE A 158 31.36 -1.22 -6.83
CA PHE A 158 30.38 -1.16 -5.76
C PHE A 158 29.36 -2.31 -5.83
N MET A 159 28.83 -2.61 -7.01
CA MET A 159 27.91 -3.75 -7.20
C MET A 159 28.57 -5.10 -6.99
N GLN A 160 29.85 -5.27 -7.36
CA GLN A 160 30.60 -6.50 -7.09
C GLN A 160 30.72 -6.79 -5.60
N MET A 161 30.77 -5.74 -4.75
CA MET A 161 30.92 -5.90 -3.30
C MET A 161 29.59 -5.85 -2.53
N ALA A 162 28.70 -4.92 -2.88
CA ALA A 162 27.48 -4.62 -2.15
C ALA A 162 26.19 -4.98 -2.87
N GLY A 163 26.24 -5.47 -4.12
CA GLY A 163 25.07 -5.84 -4.92
C GLY A 163 24.06 -6.75 -4.21
N PRO A 164 24.49 -7.74 -3.40
CA PRO A 164 23.56 -8.55 -2.60
C PRO A 164 22.69 -7.76 -1.63
N TRP A 165 23.09 -6.57 -1.20
CA TRP A 165 22.37 -5.74 -0.24
C TRP A 165 21.68 -4.53 -0.88
N MET A 166 21.80 -4.33 -2.19
CA MET A 166 21.05 -3.32 -2.95
C MET A 166 19.63 -3.84 -3.27
N ARG A 167 18.86 -4.20 -2.25
CA ARG A 167 17.54 -4.86 -2.36
C ARG A 167 16.63 -4.53 -1.18
N PRO A 168 15.32 -4.83 -1.25
CA PRO A 168 14.38 -4.58 -0.15
C PRO A 168 14.84 -5.09 1.21
N GLY A 169 14.64 -4.26 2.24
CA GLY A 169 15.13 -4.48 3.60
C GLY A 169 16.44 -3.76 3.94
N TYR A 170 17.09 -3.12 2.97
CA TYR A 170 18.31 -2.34 3.15
C TYR A 170 18.12 -0.90 2.68
N LEU A 171 18.87 0.05 3.24
CA LEU A 171 18.87 1.43 2.78
C LEU A 171 19.49 1.54 1.39
N LEU A 172 19.11 2.60 0.65
CA LEU A 172 19.65 2.90 -0.67
C LEU A 172 21.19 2.86 -0.68
N PRO A 173 21.82 2.33 -1.74
CA PRO A 173 23.26 2.39 -1.90
C PRO A 173 23.71 3.86 -1.99
N VAL A 174 24.86 4.18 -1.39
CA VAL A 174 25.38 5.56 -1.32
C VAL A 174 26.64 5.69 -2.16
N HIS A 175 26.66 6.68 -3.05
CA HIS A 175 27.86 7.19 -3.69
C HIS A 175 28.50 8.24 -2.79
N ASP A 176 29.65 7.92 -2.20
CA ASP A 176 30.44 8.85 -1.40
C ASP A 176 31.43 9.57 -2.33
N LEU A 177 31.17 10.87 -2.57
CA LEU A 177 31.85 11.70 -3.55
C LEU A 177 32.63 12.84 -2.87
N GLU A 178 33.91 12.58 -2.59
CA GLU A 178 34.76 13.50 -1.82
C GLU A 178 36.21 13.60 -2.33
N ALA A 179 36.47 13.12 -3.53
CA ALA A 179 37.77 13.22 -4.20
C ALA A 179 37.62 13.81 -5.61
N GLY A 180 38.73 14.17 -6.25
CA GLY A 180 38.78 14.58 -7.67
C GLY A 180 38.72 16.07 -7.95
N ASP A 181 38.42 16.91 -6.95
CA ASP A 181 38.48 18.36 -7.06
C ASP A 181 39.89 18.83 -7.49
N GLY A 182 39.95 19.78 -8.42
CA GLY A 182 41.19 20.30 -9.01
C GLY A 182 41.94 19.34 -9.95
N ILE A 183 41.58 18.06 -9.99
CA ILE A 183 42.13 17.06 -10.92
C ILE A 183 41.24 16.93 -12.16
N ARG A 184 39.92 16.91 -11.95
CA ARG A 184 38.91 16.97 -13.01
C ARG A 184 38.27 18.35 -13.03
N THR A 185 37.73 18.74 -14.18
CA THR A 185 36.83 19.89 -14.26
C THR A 185 35.50 19.57 -13.56
N ASP A 186 34.79 20.61 -13.12
CA ASP A 186 33.46 20.48 -12.50
C ASP A 186 32.46 19.72 -13.38
N ASN A 187 32.50 19.94 -14.71
CA ASN A 187 31.68 19.18 -15.66
C ASN A 187 32.06 17.70 -15.71
N GLU A 188 33.34 17.36 -15.66
CA GLU A 188 33.79 15.97 -15.61
C GLU A 188 33.46 15.30 -14.28
N MET A 189 33.47 16.05 -13.18
CA MET A 189 33.02 15.58 -11.87
C MET A 189 31.52 15.29 -11.85
N ALA A 190 30.70 16.21 -12.39
CA ALA A 190 29.27 15.98 -12.54
C ALA A 190 28.98 14.78 -13.45
N GLN A 191 29.67 14.67 -14.60
CA GLN A 191 29.52 13.52 -15.50
C GLN A 191 29.92 12.20 -14.84
N PHE A 192 31.01 12.19 -14.07
CA PHE A 192 31.41 11.00 -13.31
C PHE A 192 30.31 10.55 -12.33
N ALA A 193 29.69 11.49 -11.62
CA ALA A 193 28.58 11.20 -10.71
C ALA A 193 27.34 10.65 -11.44
N LEU A 194 27.03 11.19 -12.63
CA LEU A 194 25.96 10.70 -13.50
C LEU A 194 26.25 9.27 -13.97
N ASP A 195 27.44 9.01 -14.52
CA ASP A 195 27.85 7.69 -15.01
C ASP A 195 27.77 6.62 -13.90
N PHE A 196 28.09 7.00 -12.66
CA PHE A 196 27.94 6.14 -11.49
C PHE A 196 26.47 5.81 -11.21
N SER A 197 25.61 6.84 -11.10
CA SER A 197 24.18 6.67 -10.80
C SER A 197 23.46 5.90 -11.89
N ASP A 198 23.72 6.24 -13.16
CA ASP A 198 23.11 5.60 -14.32
C ASP A 198 23.49 4.13 -14.40
N ARG A 199 24.75 3.78 -14.09
CA ARG A 199 25.16 2.37 -14.08
C ARG A 199 24.46 1.56 -13.00
N ILE A 200 24.29 2.11 -11.79
CA ILE A 200 23.50 1.45 -10.74
C ILE A 200 22.04 1.30 -11.17
N TYR A 201 21.44 2.34 -11.76
CA TYR A 201 20.06 2.31 -12.22
C TYR A 201 19.84 1.28 -13.35
N GLU A 202 20.75 1.22 -14.32
CA GLU A 202 20.71 0.27 -15.43
C GLU A 202 20.66 -1.18 -14.94
N VAL A 203 21.46 -1.53 -13.93
CA VAL A 203 21.60 -2.92 -13.45
C VAL A 203 20.58 -3.26 -12.36
N MET A 204 20.30 -2.31 -11.47
CA MET A 204 19.55 -2.56 -10.23
C MET A 204 18.13 -1.94 -10.25
N GLY A 205 17.82 -1.07 -11.21
CA GLY A 205 16.53 -0.38 -11.31
C GLY A 205 16.31 0.71 -10.25
N ILE A 206 17.34 1.05 -9.47
CA ILE A 206 17.27 2.01 -8.35
C ILE A 206 18.31 3.12 -8.51
N ARG A 207 18.02 4.30 -7.96
CA ARG A 207 18.96 5.41 -7.90
C ARG A 207 19.67 5.41 -6.54
N PRO A 208 21.00 5.53 -6.49
CA PRO A 208 21.73 5.67 -5.25
C PRO A 208 21.45 7.02 -4.57
N ALA A 209 21.71 7.09 -3.27
CA ALA A 209 21.90 8.35 -2.56
C ALA A 209 23.32 8.89 -2.83
N VAL A 210 23.53 10.18 -2.61
CA VAL A 210 24.89 10.78 -2.62
C VAL A 210 25.26 11.23 -1.23
N TYR A 211 26.46 10.85 -0.79
CA TYR A 211 27.16 11.49 0.32
C TYR A 211 28.13 12.52 -0.23
N ILE A 212 28.04 13.74 0.27
CA ILE A 212 28.84 14.87 -0.19
C ILE A 212 28.95 15.91 0.92
N ASN A 213 30.09 16.59 1.01
CA ASN A 213 30.22 17.76 1.89
C ASN A 213 29.83 19.06 1.17
N GLY A 214 29.57 20.11 1.97
CA GLY A 214 29.12 21.40 1.43
C GLY A 214 30.05 22.03 0.39
N ASN A 215 31.36 21.84 0.51
CA ASN A 215 32.31 22.40 -0.45
C ASN A 215 32.22 21.70 -1.80
N TYR A 216 32.11 20.38 -1.82
CA TYR A 216 31.91 19.61 -3.05
C TYR A 216 30.54 19.89 -3.68
N ALA A 217 29.48 19.98 -2.87
CA ALA A 217 28.14 20.31 -3.37
C ALA A 217 28.11 21.69 -4.04
N GLN A 218 28.65 22.73 -3.37
CA GLN A 218 28.60 24.10 -3.85
C GLN A 218 29.62 24.42 -4.94
N ASN A 219 30.88 23.98 -4.79
CA ASN A 219 31.97 24.46 -5.63
C ASN A 219 32.35 23.47 -6.73
N VAL A 220 32.15 22.16 -6.53
CA VAL A 220 32.48 21.14 -7.53
C VAL A 220 31.26 20.82 -8.38
N ILE A 221 30.19 20.29 -7.78
CA ILE A 221 28.95 20.04 -8.54
C ILE A 221 28.28 21.37 -8.91
N GLY A 222 28.22 22.33 -7.98
CA GLY A 222 27.66 23.66 -8.24
C GLY A 222 28.43 24.49 -9.28
N GLY A 223 29.70 24.17 -9.54
CA GLY A 223 30.50 24.76 -10.61
C GLY A 223 30.22 24.22 -12.02
N ALA A 224 29.53 23.07 -12.11
CA ALA A 224 29.20 22.45 -13.39
C ALA A 224 28.13 23.25 -14.17
N SER A 225 28.02 22.95 -15.47
CA SER A 225 26.99 23.53 -16.33
C SER A 225 25.58 23.29 -15.78
N ALA A 226 24.66 24.22 -16.03
CA ALA A 226 23.31 24.17 -15.47
C ALA A 226 22.54 22.87 -15.83
N SER A 227 22.75 22.32 -17.02
CA SER A 227 22.14 21.04 -17.42
C SER A 227 22.67 19.88 -16.59
N LEU A 228 24.00 19.77 -16.44
CA LEU A 228 24.61 18.70 -15.64
C LEU A 228 24.22 18.78 -14.17
N ARG A 229 24.13 20.00 -13.60
CA ARG A 229 23.63 20.19 -12.24
C ARG A 229 22.21 19.68 -12.06
N ALA A 230 21.34 19.99 -13.03
CA ALA A 230 19.96 19.51 -13.00
C ALA A 230 19.88 17.98 -13.10
N ASP A 231 20.68 17.38 -13.99
CA ASP A 231 20.74 15.93 -14.15
C ASP A 231 21.28 15.24 -12.89
N VAL A 232 22.29 15.81 -12.21
CA VAL A 232 22.83 15.27 -10.95
C VAL A 232 21.76 15.29 -9.86
N VAL A 233 21.06 16.41 -9.67
CA VAL A 233 20.00 16.48 -8.64
C VAL A 233 18.86 15.51 -8.94
N GLN A 234 18.49 15.32 -10.22
CA GLN A 234 17.46 14.37 -10.61
C GLN A 234 17.89 12.90 -10.38
N THR A 235 19.16 12.58 -10.59
CA THR A 235 19.70 11.22 -10.45
C THR A 235 20.14 10.87 -9.03
N TYR A 236 20.24 11.87 -8.15
CA TYR A 236 20.48 11.73 -6.70
C TYR A 236 19.40 12.48 -5.88
N PRO A 237 18.17 11.94 -5.84
CA PRO A 237 17.08 12.55 -5.07
C PRO A 237 17.26 12.41 -3.56
N THR A 238 18.16 11.55 -3.09
CA THR A 238 18.50 11.38 -1.68
C THR A 238 19.87 11.99 -1.40
N LEU A 239 19.88 13.08 -0.64
CA LEU A 239 21.09 13.80 -0.25
C LEU A 239 21.50 13.45 1.18
N TRP A 240 22.70 12.90 1.34
CA TRP A 240 23.37 12.77 2.63
C TRP A 240 24.48 13.81 2.70
N ILE A 241 24.25 14.87 3.48
CA ILE A 241 25.16 16.01 3.55
C ILE A 241 26.11 15.89 4.76
N ALA A 242 27.40 16.17 4.54
CA ALA A 242 28.38 16.29 5.62
C ALA A 242 28.57 17.75 6.03
N ARG A 243 28.38 18.01 7.33
CA ARG A 243 28.75 19.29 7.96
C ARG A 243 28.92 19.07 9.46
N TRP A 244 30.00 19.57 10.03
CA TRP A 244 30.29 19.37 11.46
C TRP A 244 30.38 20.69 12.23
N PRO A 245 29.25 21.23 12.73
CA PRO A 245 29.22 22.52 13.43
C PRO A 245 30.04 22.56 14.73
N ASN A 246 30.25 21.41 15.37
CA ASN A 246 30.94 21.33 16.66
C ASN A 246 31.66 19.99 16.86
N GLN A 247 32.87 19.87 16.31
CA GLN A 247 33.69 18.66 16.43
C GLN A 247 34.33 18.48 17.82
N SER A 248 34.45 19.55 18.63
CA SER A 248 35.01 19.44 19.99
C SER A 248 33.97 18.93 20.99
N ASN A 249 32.68 19.15 20.72
CA ASN A 249 31.58 18.60 21.50
C ASN A 249 30.38 18.21 20.61
N PRO A 250 30.47 17.07 19.89
CA PRO A 250 29.39 16.60 19.02
C PRO A 250 28.04 16.42 19.71
N ALA A 251 28.05 16.04 21.00
CA ALA A 251 26.85 15.81 21.79
C ALA A 251 26.05 17.11 22.08
N ALA A 252 26.67 18.29 21.93
CA ALA A 252 26.00 19.57 22.10
C ALA A 252 25.25 20.05 20.85
N ILE A 253 25.36 19.35 19.71
CA ILE A 253 24.65 19.72 18.48
C ILE A 253 23.16 19.34 18.64
N PRO A 254 22.21 20.29 18.55
CA PRO A 254 20.80 20.01 18.79
C PRO A 254 20.14 19.43 17.54
N VAL A 255 20.56 18.23 17.11
CA VAL A 255 20.17 17.57 15.86
C VAL A 255 18.66 17.38 15.68
N GLN A 256 17.88 17.46 16.75
CA GLN A 256 16.42 17.39 16.73
C GLN A 256 15.75 18.66 16.18
N THR A 257 16.41 19.82 16.26
CA THR A 257 15.84 21.10 15.85
C THR A 257 16.76 21.91 14.92
N ALA A 258 18.07 21.67 14.96
CA ALA A 258 19.03 22.33 14.07
C ALA A 258 18.92 21.81 12.63
N GLN A 259 19.36 22.64 11.71
CA GLN A 259 19.50 22.27 10.30
C GLN A 259 20.99 22.27 9.90
N PRO A 260 21.39 21.42 8.94
CA PRO A 260 22.73 21.43 8.41
C PRO A 260 23.10 22.80 7.87
N ASN A 261 22.20 23.52 7.19
CA ASN A 261 22.49 24.85 6.64
C ASN A 261 22.35 26.00 7.65
N ASP A 262 22.15 25.74 8.95
CA ASP A 262 22.13 26.79 9.97
C ASP A 262 23.44 27.59 9.88
N SER A 263 23.36 28.89 9.59
CA SER A 263 24.48 29.81 9.32
C SER A 263 25.30 29.58 8.03
N LEU A 264 24.86 28.73 7.09
CA LEU A 264 25.48 28.50 5.78
C LEU A 264 24.42 28.28 4.68
N SER A 265 23.97 29.35 4.00
CA SER A 265 22.88 29.27 3.01
C SER A 265 23.24 28.62 1.67
N TRP A 266 24.51 28.25 1.44
CA TRP A 266 25.00 27.65 0.19
C TRP A 266 25.30 26.15 0.33
N LEU A 267 25.03 25.56 1.51
CA LEU A 267 25.51 24.24 1.88
C LEU A 267 25.10 23.12 0.90
N TYR A 268 23.90 23.21 0.32
CA TYR A 268 23.36 22.16 -0.51
C TYR A 268 23.65 22.37 -2.00
N GLY A 269 24.36 23.44 -2.40
CA GLY A 269 24.75 23.66 -3.79
C GLY A 269 23.56 23.58 -4.76
N PRO A 270 23.61 22.74 -5.82
CA PRO A 270 22.53 22.68 -6.80
C PRO A 270 21.22 22.10 -6.25
N TRP A 271 21.21 21.42 -5.10
CA TRP A 271 19.98 20.94 -4.48
C TRP A 271 19.13 22.10 -3.91
N ASP A 272 19.70 23.29 -3.67
CA ASP A 272 18.97 24.49 -3.25
C ASP A 272 18.06 25.07 -4.36
N ASP A 273 18.29 24.70 -5.64
CA ASP A 273 17.62 25.29 -6.80
C ASP A 273 16.13 24.89 -6.94
N TYR A 274 15.65 23.93 -6.13
CA TYR A 274 14.34 23.29 -6.30
C TYR A 274 13.29 23.68 -5.26
N GLY A 275 13.55 24.73 -4.47
CA GLY A 275 12.54 25.37 -3.61
C GLY A 275 12.25 24.66 -2.28
N ASP A 276 12.86 23.51 -2.02
CA ASP A 276 12.92 22.91 -0.69
C ASP A 276 14.09 23.55 0.09
N PRO A 277 13.82 24.25 1.21
CA PRO A 277 14.89 24.84 2.03
C PRO A 277 15.71 23.80 2.81
N GLN A 278 15.28 22.54 2.88
CA GLN A 278 15.93 21.44 3.59
C GLN A 278 15.93 20.14 2.76
N PRO A 279 16.57 20.12 1.58
CA PRO A 279 16.55 18.99 0.64
C PRO A 279 17.37 17.76 1.11
N TRP A 280 17.95 17.82 2.31
CA TRP A 280 18.76 16.74 2.86
C TRP A 280 17.88 15.63 3.45
N SER A 281 18.28 14.38 3.23
CA SER A 281 17.69 13.19 3.84
C SER A 281 18.45 12.77 5.09
N PHE A 282 19.78 12.80 5.02
CA PHE A 282 20.66 12.44 6.12
C PHE A 282 21.71 13.53 6.32
N TRP A 283 22.12 13.72 7.57
CA TRP A 283 23.16 14.68 7.93
C TRP A 283 24.22 14.01 8.79
N GLN A 284 25.44 13.93 8.27
CA GLN A 284 26.60 13.59 9.08
C GLN A 284 27.04 14.83 9.87
N TYR A 285 26.71 14.84 11.16
CA TYR A 285 26.81 16.04 12.00
C TYR A 285 28.09 16.11 12.83
N ALA A 286 28.82 14.99 12.94
CA ALA A 286 30.18 14.96 13.48
C ALA A 286 30.94 13.70 13.03
N SER A 287 32.27 13.79 13.04
CA SER A 287 33.18 12.65 12.79
C SER A 287 34.08 12.31 13.99
N THR A 288 33.87 12.98 15.13
CA THR A 288 34.69 12.84 16.35
C THR A 288 33.96 12.16 17.50
N MET A 289 32.75 11.64 17.28
CA MET A 289 31.92 11.08 18.35
C MET A 289 32.50 9.75 18.87
N LYS A 290 32.42 9.56 20.19
CA LYS A 290 32.68 8.28 20.85
C LYS A 290 31.37 7.69 21.35
N LEU A 291 30.96 6.57 20.76
CA LEU A 291 29.75 5.83 21.13
C LEU A 291 30.11 4.69 22.08
N ASN A 292 29.21 4.31 23.00
CA ASN A 292 29.46 3.24 23.97
C ASN A 292 29.78 1.91 23.27
N GLY A 293 29.06 1.61 22.18
CA GLY A 293 29.29 0.42 21.36
C GLY A 293 30.57 0.46 20.52
N ASN A 294 31.37 1.53 20.58
CA ASN A 294 32.65 1.63 19.87
C ASN A 294 33.73 2.38 20.67
N ASN A 295 33.57 2.53 21.99
CA ASN A 295 34.36 3.48 22.78
C ASN A 295 35.79 3.02 23.05
N ASN A 296 36.01 1.70 23.10
CA ASN A 296 37.33 1.11 23.42
C ASN A 296 38.28 1.03 22.22
N LYS A 297 37.85 1.56 21.07
CA LYS A 297 38.67 1.56 19.85
C LYS A 297 39.28 2.95 19.67
N ALA A 298 40.49 3.00 19.13
CA ALA A 298 41.24 4.24 18.94
C ALA A 298 40.48 5.24 18.04
N SER A 299 39.65 4.74 17.13
CA SER A 299 38.99 5.52 16.09
C SER A 299 37.73 6.24 16.55
N ASN A 300 37.49 7.43 16.02
CA ASN A 300 36.22 8.11 16.17
C ASN A 300 35.13 7.44 15.33
N THR A 301 33.87 7.72 15.65
CA THR A 301 32.71 7.24 14.89
C THR A 301 31.96 8.43 14.32
N ASP A 302 31.64 8.32 13.04
CA ASP A 302 30.83 9.31 12.34
C ASP A 302 29.37 9.10 12.73
N VAL A 303 28.69 10.20 13.05
CA VAL A 303 27.31 10.17 13.55
C VAL A 303 26.39 10.97 12.66
N ASN A 304 25.22 10.37 12.45
CA ASN A 304 24.24 10.83 11.49
C ASN A 304 22.88 11.07 12.15
N VAL A 305 22.08 11.93 11.52
CA VAL A 305 20.66 12.12 11.84
C VAL A 305 19.87 12.12 10.54
N ALA A 306 18.66 11.54 10.56
CA ALA A 306 17.72 11.61 9.45
C ALA A 306 16.85 12.86 9.55
N ASN A 307 16.35 13.40 8.44
CA ASN A 307 15.45 14.55 8.41
C ASN A 307 14.00 14.22 8.82
N GLY A 308 13.82 13.16 9.61
CA GLY A 308 12.52 12.69 10.08
C GLY A 308 12.65 11.50 11.02
N GLY A 309 11.51 10.95 11.43
CA GLY A 309 11.40 9.79 12.30
C GLY A 309 11.68 8.46 11.58
N ILE A 310 11.26 7.35 12.18
CA ILE A 310 11.55 6.02 11.64
C ILE A 310 10.82 5.73 10.33
N GLU A 311 9.64 6.33 10.12
CA GLU A 311 8.91 6.21 8.86
C GLU A 311 9.61 6.97 7.72
N PHE A 312 10.22 8.12 8.01
CA PHE A 312 11.11 8.81 7.08
C PHE A 312 12.31 7.94 6.69
N VAL A 313 12.98 7.28 7.65
CA VAL A 313 14.11 6.37 7.34
C VAL A 313 13.66 5.22 6.44
N LYS A 314 12.48 4.64 6.70
CA LYS A 314 11.94 3.55 5.87
C LYS A 314 11.59 3.98 4.44
N ASP A 315 11.37 5.26 4.18
CA ASP A 315 11.19 5.76 2.80
C ASP A 315 12.48 5.68 1.97
N HIS A 316 13.63 5.55 2.63
CA HIS A 316 14.94 5.42 2.00
C HIS A 316 15.44 3.97 1.95
N LEU A 317 14.54 2.99 2.16
CA LEU A 317 14.82 1.59 1.84
C LEU A 317 14.72 1.35 0.34
N VAL A 318 15.54 0.44 -0.17
CA VAL A 318 15.42 -0.04 -1.54
C VAL A 318 14.00 -0.61 -1.75
N PRO A 319 13.24 -0.13 -2.75
CA PRO A 319 11.90 -0.61 -2.99
C PRO A 319 11.88 -2.02 -3.59
N ALA A 320 10.80 -2.74 -3.34
CA ALA A 320 10.48 -3.97 -4.04
C ALA A 320 9.94 -3.64 -5.43
N LEU A 321 10.73 -3.97 -6.45
CA LEU A 321 10.46 -3.68 -7.86
C LEU A 321 10.03 -4.93 -8.59
N TRP A 322 9.02 -4.78 -9.45
CA TRP A 322 8.65 -5.80 -10.42
C TRP A 322 9.62 -5.78 -11.62
N MET A 323 10.21 -6.93 -11.95
CA MET A 323 11.33 -7.06 -12.90
C MET A 323 11.02 -7.92 -14.13
N ASN A 324 9.87 -8.59 -14.19
CA ASN A 324 9.59 -9.59 -15.24
C ASN A 324 8.48 -9.15 -16.19
N ASP A 325 8.78 -9.01 -17.48
CA ASP A 325 7.86 -8.55 -18.55
C ASP A 325 7.02 -9.64 -19.21
N SER A 326 7.04 -10.88 -18.69
CA SER A 326 6.36 -12.05 -19.29
C SER A 326 5.34 -12.71 -18.38
N SER A 327 5.36 -12.40 -17.08
CA SER A 327 4.48 -12.97 -16.07
C SER A 327 3.80 -11.88 -15.25
N GLY A 328 2.51 -12.05 -14.99
CA GLY A 328 1.71 -11.21 -14.08
C GLY A 328 1.51 -11.82 -12.70
N ASP A 329 2.00 -13.02 -12.40
CA ASP A 329 1.72 -13.67 -11.11
C ASP A 329 2.54 -13.07 -9.95
N TRP A 330 1.86 -12.45 -8.98
CA TRP A 330 2.47 -11.83 -7.78
C TRP A 330 3.29 -12.83 -6.98
N SER A 331 2.87 -14.09 -6.96
CA SER A 331 3.46 -15.13 -6.12
C SER A 331 4.77 -15.69 -6.67
N THR A 332 5.10 -15.40 -7.93
CA THR A 332 6.34 -15.85 -8.56
C THR A 332 7.54 -15.03 -8.07
N LEU A 333 8.40 -15.66 -7.29
CA LEU A 333 9.57 -15.04 -6.64
C LEU A 333 10.48 -14.30 -7.64
N ALA A 334 10.76 -14.91 -8.79
CA ALA A 334 11.64 -14.34 -9.82
C ALA A 334 11.08 -13.09 -10.52
N ASN A 335 9.82 -12.71 -10.26
CA ASN A 335 9.26 -11.46 -10.77
C ASN A 335 9.72 -10.24 -9.95
N TRP A 336 10.32 -10.45 -8.78
CA TRP A 336 10.71 -9.39 -7.87
C TRP A 336 12.23 -9.25 -7.77
N ASN A 337 12.74 -8.03 -7.63
CA ASN A 337 14.16 -7.81 -7.29
C ASN A 337 14.54 -8.47 -5.95
N SER A 338 13.65 -8.47 -4.96
CA SER A 338 13.82 -9.17 -3.68
C SER A 338 13.88 -10.69 -3.81
N GLY A 339 13.34 -11.24 -4.88
CA GLY A 339 13.32 -12.68 -5.16
C GLY A 339 14.48 -13.18 -6.02
N GLN A 340 15.34 -12.28 -6.50
CA GLN A 340 16.55 -12.67 -7.22
C GLN A 340 17.58 -13.27 -6.26
N THR A 341 18.22 -14.36 -6.68
CA THR A 341 19.31 -14.98 -5.91
C THR A 341 20.49 -14.00 -5.83
N PRO A 342 20.92 -13.57 -4.63
CA PRO A 342 22.09 -12.71 -4.49
C PRO A 342 23.36 -13.39 -4.99
N VAL A 343 24.18 -12.63 -5.72
CA VAL A 343 25.49 -13.08 -6.21
C VAL A 343 26.55 -12.78 -5.14
N ALA A 344 27.26 -13.80 -4.67
CA ALA A 344 28.30 -13.61 -3.66
C ALA A 344 29.35 -12.56 -4.08
N PRO A 345 29.79 -11.68 -3.16
CA PRO A 345 30.85 -10.72 -3.47
C PRO A 345 32.12 -11.44 -3.93
N VAL A 346 32.75 -10.90 -4.97
CA VAL A 346 34.01 -11.42 -5.53
C VAL A 346 35.13 -10.45 -5.19
N PRO A 347 36.02 -10.79 -4.24
CA PRO A 347 37.13 -9.93 -3.90
C PRO A 347 38.08 -9.76 -5.07
N GLY A 348 38.66 -8.57 -5.18
CA GLY A 348 39.70 -8.31 -6.16
C GLY A 348 41.00 -9.08 -5.86
N PRO A 349 41.89 -9.27 -6.85
CA PRO A 349 43.22 -9.80 -6.61
C PRO A 349 43.98 -8.97 -5.56
N GLY A 350 44.64 -9.65 -4.61
CA GLY A 350 45.48 -9.00 -3.59
C GLY A 350 44.73 -8.35 -2.43
N GLN A 351 43.39 -8.38 -2.42
CA GLN A 351 42.58 -7.77 -1.37
C GLN A 351 42.69 -8.52 -0.04
N VAL A 352 42.56 -7.78 1.06
CA VAL A 352 42.55 -8.36 2.41
C VAL A 352 41.36 -9.33 2.53
N PRO A 353 41.56 -10.55 3.07
CA PRO A 353 40.46 -11.48 3.27
C PRO A 353 39.35 -10.88 4.13
N ARG A 354 38.09 -11.11 3.74
CA ARG A 354 36.92 -10.73 4.55
C ARG A 354 37.03 -11.31 5.96
N VAL A 355 36.55 -10.55 6.93
CA VAL A 355 36.42 -11.00 8.32
C VAL A 355 35.03 -11.59 8.53
N GLY A 356 34.97 -12.76 9.18
CA GLY A 356 33.72 -13.43 9.50
C GLY A 356 33.08 -14.21 8.35
N PRO A 357 31.93 -14.86 8.60
CA PRO A 357 31.22 -15.65 7.61
C PRO A 357 30.58 -14.75 6.53
N LEU A 358 30.43 -15.31 5.33
CA LEU A 358 29.63 -14.71 4.26
C LEU A 358 28.17 -15.15 4.45
N THR A 359 27.32 -14.23 4.88
CA THR A 359 25.87 -14.45 4.99
C THR A 359 25.16 -13.57 3.96
N LEU A 360 24.55 -14.20 2.95
CA LEU A 360 23.79 -13.49 1.93
C LEU A 360 22.33 -13.31 2.36
N PRO A 361 21.64 -12.23 1.94
CA PRO A 361 20.21 -12.09 2.14
C PRO A 361 19.44 -13.23 1.47
N THR A 362 18.36 -13.70 2.12
CA THR A 362 17.52 -14.74 1.54
C THR A 362 16.53 -14.13 0.55
N PRO A 363 16.41 -14.65 -0.69
CA PRO A 363 15.35 -14.26 -1.61
C PRO A 363 13.97 -14.38 -0.98
N ARG A 364 13.12 -13.36 -1.15
CA ARG A 364 11.76 -13.36 -0.61
C ARG A 364 10.79 -12.56 -1.46
N ARG A 365 9.50 -12.83 -1.31
CA ARG A 365 8.43 -12.00 -1.90
C ARG A 365 8.24 -10.71 -1.10
N PRO A 366 7.69 -9.65 -1.71
CA PRO A 366 7.35 -8.46 -0.97
C PRO A 366 6.28 -8.77 0.07
N GLY A 367 6.46 -8.28 1.29
CA GLY A 367 5.52 -8.49 2.39
C GLY A 367 5.51 -9.89 2.99
N GLU A 368 6.44 -10.76 2.58
CA GLU A 368 6.66 -12.06 3.22
C GLU A 368 7.25 -11.86 4.62
N GLY A 369 6.78 -12.68 5.57
CA GLY A 369 7.21 -12.60 6.97
C GLY A 369 8.70 -12.82 7.14
N GLY A 370 9.30 -12.14 8.12
CA GLY A 370 10.70 -12.25 8.48
C GLY A 370 10.97 -11.65 9.86
N SER A 371 12.21 -11.70 10.33
CA SER A 371 12.60 -11.11 11.61
C SER A 371 13.31 -9.76 11.42
N GLY A 372 12.97 -8.78 12.24
CA GLY A 372 13.68 -7.50 12.32
C GLY A 372 13.49 -6.60 11.11
N VAL A 373 14.49 -5.76 10.85
CA VAL A 373 14.44 -4.65 9.88
C VAL A 373 14.44 -5.06 8.40
N THR A 374 14.81 -6.31 8.10
CA THR A 374 14.80 -6.83 6.72
C THR A 374 13.50 -7.55 6.35
N SER A 375 12.51 -7.56 7.26
CA SER A 375 11.17 -8.14 7.06
C SER A 375 10.44 -7.46 5.90
N GLY A 376 9.62 -8.23 5.17
CA GLY A 376 8.81 -7.68 4.06
C GLY A 376 7.74 -6.68 4.51
N GLN A 377 7.44 -6.62 5.81
CA GLN A 377 6.54 -5.63 6.40
C GLN A 377 7.03 -4.19 6.28
N HIS A 378 8.29 -3.98 5.89
CA HIS A 378 8.86 -2.66 5.64
C HIS A 378 8.96 -2.33 4.14
N ASP A 379 8.50 -3.21 3.26
CA ASP A 379 8.65 -3.02 1.82
C ASP A 379 7.74 -1.91 1.29
N THR A 380 8.35 -0.96 0.60
CA THR A 380 7.65 -0.14 -0.39
C THR A 380 7.64 -0.92 -1.70
N VAL A 381 6.45 -1.30 -2.17
CA VAL A 381 6.27 -1.98 -3.46
C VAL A 381 5.98 -0.97 -4.54
N ILE A 382 6.68 -1.08 -5.67
CA ILE A 382 6.45 -0.25 -6.85
C ILE A 382 6.21 -1.18 -8.05
N LEU A 383 5.03 -1.07 -8.66
CA LEU A 383 4.70 -1.69 -9.93
C LEU A 383 4.85 -0.61 -11.01
N ASP A 384 5.96 -0.63 -11.74
CA ASP A 384 6.30 0.43 -12.72
C ASP A 384 7.14 -0.15 -13.85
N ARG A 385 6.49 -0.75 -14.85
CA ARG A 385 7.16 -1.18 -16.09
C ARG A 385 6.51 -0.52 -17.29
N PRO A 386 7.14 0.51 -17.86
CA PRO A 386 6.53 1.26 -18.96
C PRO A 386 6.45 0.45 -20.28
N SER A 387 7.17 -0.68 -20.40
CA SER A 387 7.29 -1.48 -21.63
C SER A 387 6.37 -2.69 -21.72
N ALA A 388 5.68 -3.08 -20.64
CA ALA A 388 4.86 -4.29 -20.61
C ALA A 388 3.38 -3.96 -20.39
N SER A 389 2.49 -4.64 -21.12
CA SER A 389 1.04 -4.55 -20.89
C SER A 389 0.56 -5.85 -20.24
N ILE A 390 0.91 -6.03 -18.97
CA ILE A 390 0.56 -7.21 -18.18
C ILE A 390 -0.20 -6.77 -16.93
N THR A 391 -1.31 -7.45 -16.63
CA THR A 391 -1.97 -7.30 -15.34
C THR A 391 -1.22 -8.10 -14.28
N VAL A 392 -0.63 -7.40 -13.31
CA VAL A 392 -0.11 -8.03 -12.11
C VAL A 392 -1.29 -8.57 -11.31
N THR A 393 -1.28 -9.85 -10.92
CA THR A 393 -2.38 -10.56 -10.29
C THR A 393 -1.93 -11.20 -8.99
N LEU A 394 -2.59 -10.85 -7.90
CA LEU A 394 -2.48 -11.51 -6.59
C LEU A 394 -3.69 -12.45 -6.46
N SER A 395 -3.45 -13.75 -6.60
CA SER A 395 -4.50 -14.78 -6.59
C SER A 395 -4.63 -15.52 -5.26
N SER A 396 -3.58 -15.55 -4.44
CA SER A 396 -3.52 -16.29 -3.18
C SER A 396 -2.37 -15.81 -2.30
N GLY A 397 -2.32 -16.29 -1.05
CA GLY A 397 -1.30 -15.92 -0.07
C GLY A 397 -1.70 -14.70 0.77
N ALA A 398 -0.91 -14.41 1.79
CA ALA A 398 -1.08 -13.25 2.65
C ALA A 398 0.21 -12.43 2.63
N TYR A 399 0.10 -11.18 2.18
CA TYR A 399 1.24 -10.27 2.03
C TYR A 399 0.98 -9.04 2.87
N ASN A 400 1.92 -8.72 3.75
CA ASN A 400 1.87 -7.55 4.59
C ASN A 400 3.03 -6.63 4.22
N ILE A 401 2.76 -5.62 3.41
CA ILE A 401 3.74 -4.65 2.89
C ILE A 401 3.57 -3.30 3.60
N ARG A 402 4.57 -2.43 3.47
CA ARG A 402 4.50 -1.08 4.03
C ARG A 402 3.70 -0.14 3.14
N LYS A 403 4.12 0.04 1.88
CA LYS A 403 3.52 0.98 0.91
C LYS A 403 3.35 0.33 -0.46
N LEU A 404 2.40 0.85 -1.25
CA LEU A 404 2.18 0.41 -2.64
C LEU A 404 2.03 1.59 -3.60
N TYR A 405 2.85 1.61 -4.64
CA TYR A 405 2.68 2.47 -5.80
C TYR A 405 2.37 1.61 -7.03
N ALA A 406 1.11 1.58 -7.44
CA ALA A 406 0.66 0.84 -8.61
C ALA A 406 0.59 1.77 -9.83
N LYS A 407 1.61 1.75 -10.68
CA LYS A 407 1.66 2.46 -11.96
C LYS A 407 1.39 1.54 -13.15
N GLU A 408 1.03 0.29 -12.88
CA GLU A 408 0.57 -0.71 -13.84
C GLU A 408 -0.74 -1.35 -13.36
N THR A 409 -1.42 -2.06 -14.26
CA THR A 409 -2.66 -2.75 -13.92
C THR A 409 -2.43 -3.82 -12.85
N LEU A 410 -3.20 -3.75 -11.75
CA LEU A 410 -3.17 -4.72 -10.65
C LEU A 410 -4.56 -5.34 -10.47
N ASN A 411 -4.63 -6.65 -10.32
CA ASN A 411 -5.82 -7.39 -9.91
C ASN A 411 -5.57 -8.17 -8.62
N ILE A 412 -6.30 -7.85 -7.57
CA ILE A 412 -6.37 -8.65 -6.35
C ILE A 412 -7.58 -9.58 -6.54
N ALA A 413 -7.29 -10.81 -6.94
CA ALA A 413 -8.29 -11.83 -7.30
C ALA A 413 -8.57 -12.81 -6.16
N GLY A 414 -7.66 -12.90 -5.19
CA GLY A 414 -7.78 -13.75 -4.01
C GLY A 414 -6.72 -13.36 -2.97
N GLY A 415 -6.52 -14.19 -1.95
CA GLY A 415 -5.53 -13.92 -0.90
C GLY A 415 -5.80 -12.62 -0.11
N SER A 416 -4.77 -12.12 0.57
CA SER A 416 -4.81 -10.84 1.29
C SER A 416 -3.59 -9.98 1.02
N LEU A 417 -3.84 -8.69 0.78
CA LEU A 417 -2.82 -7.65 0.71
C LEU A 417 -3.09 -6.61 1.79
N THR A 418 -2.24 -6.58 2.81
CA THR A 418 -2.23 -5.56 3.85
C THR A 418 -1.15 -4.54 3.55
N ILE A 419 -1.53 -3.27 3.54
CA ILE A 419 -0.65 -2.11 3.39
C ILE A 419 -0.63 -1.41 4.74
N ASN A 420 0.38 -1.73 5.55
CA ASN A 420 0.40 -1.45 6.98
C ASN A 420 0.89 -0.04 7.36
N TYR A 421 1.33 0.77 6.39
CA TYR A 421 1.78 2.12 6.68
C TYR A 421 0.61 3.01 7.10
N VAL A 422 0.69 3.55 8.31
CA VAL A 422 -0.19 4.62 8.79
C VAL A 422 0.44 5.95 8.38
N PRO A 423 -0.25 6.81 7.62
CA PRO A 423 0.28 8.12 7.24
C PRO A 423 0.79 8.94 8.43
N SER A 424 2.01 9.46 8.31
CA SER A 424 2.66 10.31 9.31
C SER A 424 3.15 11.62 8.68
N ALA A 425 3.34 12.66 9.50
CA ALA A 425 3.73 13.99 9.05
C ALA A 425 5.17 14.06 8.47
N ASP A 426 6.01 13.08 8.82
CA ASP A 426 7.39 12.95 8.37
C ASP A 426 7.54 11.99 7.18
N SER A 427 6.44 11.59 6.53
CA SER A 427 6.44 10.69 5.38
C SER A 427 5.24 10.99 4.46
N THR A 428 4.83 10.07 3.60
CA THR A 428 3.78 10.32 2.59
C THR A 428 2.38 10.36 3.20
N PRO A 429 1.45 11.19 2.65
CA PRO A 429 0.09 11.30 3.17
C PRO A 429 -0.78 10.08 2.86
N MET A 430 -0.33 9.22 1.94
CA MET A 430 -1.00 7.99 1.53
C MET A 430 -0.13 6.76 1.76
N SER A 431 -0.78 5.65 2.04
CA SER A 431 -0.20 4.30 2.15
C SER A 431 -0.12 3.62 0.79
N ALA A 432 -1.08 3.92 -0.09
CA ALA A 432 -1.10 3.43 -1.45
C ALA A 432 -1.49 4.53 -2.44
N GLN A 433 -0.92 4.46 -3.65
CA GLN A 433 -1.28 5.31 -4.77
C GLN A 433 -1.48 4.46 -6.02
N PHE A 434 -2.65 4.60 -6.64
CA PHE A 434 -3.01 3.95 -7.89
C PHE A 434 -2.94 4.96 -9.03
N SER A 435 -1.86 4.88 -9.79
CA SER A 435 -1.60 5.64 -11.02
C SER A 435 -1.88 4.81 -12.28
N ALA A 436 -2.48 3.63 -12.11
CA ALA A 436 -3.00 2.74 -13.15
C ALA A 436 -4.28 2.03 -12.67
N PRO A 437 -5.05 1.36 -13.55
CA PRO A 437 -6.28 0.68 -13.15
C PRO A 437 -6.01 -0.45 -12.14
N VAL A 438 -6.76 -0.48 -11.05
CA VAL A 438 -6.68 -1.55 -10.04
C VAL A 438 -8.05 -2.19 -9.86
N THR A 439 -8.09 -3.52 -9.80
CA THR A 439 -9.31 -4.30 -9.57
C THR A 439 -9.18 -5.12 -8.29
N LEU A 440 -10.17 -5.04 -7.40
CA LEU A 440 -10.41 -6.02 -6.34
C LEU A 440 -11.53 -6.94 -6.85
N SER A 441 -11.16 -8.06 -7.46
CA SER A 441 -12.11 -9.05 -7.98
C SER A 441 -12.43 -10.16 -6.98
N GLY A 442 -11.60 -10.30 -5.94
CA GLY A 442 -11.80 -11.19 -4.81
C GLY A 442 -10.75 -10.92 -3.72
N GLY A 443 -10.64 -11.82 -2.74
CA GLY A 443 -9.66 -11.67 -1.65
C GLY A 443 -9.90 -10.44 -0.78
N SER A 444 -8.83 -9.89 -0.18
CA SER A 444 -8.92 -8.70 0.67
C SER A 444 -7.79 -7.70 0.43
N LEU A 445 -8.14 -6.41 0.36
CA LEU A 445 -7.21 -5.28 0.41
C LEU A 445 -7.43 -4.51 1.71
N SER A 446 -6.38 -4.35 2.52
CA SER A 446 -6.39 -3.53 3.74
C SER A 446 -5.39 -2.40 3.60
N VAL A 447 -5.83 -1.15 3.79
CA VAL A 447 -5.01 0.05 3.54
C VAL A 447 -5.51 1.25 4.34
N HIS A 448 -4.64 1.95 5.08
CA HIS A 448 -5.09 3.14 5.83
C HIS A 448 -5.59 4.25 4.92
N THR A 449 -4.73 4.83 4.09
CA THR A 449 -5.11 5.85 3.11
C THR A 449 -4.70 5.42 1.70
N LEU A 450 -5.68 5.32 0.81
CA LEU A 450 -5.51 4.99 -0.60
C LEU A 450 -5.87 6.20 -1.47
N GLN A 451 -4.96 6.60 -2.36
CA GLN A 451 -5.21 7.59 -3.41
C GLN A 451 -5.38 6.91 -4.77
N VAL A 452 -6.40 7.31 -5.52
CA VAL A 452 -6.55 6.98 -6.95
C VAL A 452 -6.35 8.25 -7.76
N ASP A 453 -5.38 8.22 -8.67
CA ASP A 453 -5.00 9.38 -9.47
C ASP A 453 -6.01 9.69 -10.59
N PRO A 454 -6.01 10.91 -11.14
CA PRO A 454 -6.88 11.28 -12.25
C PRO A 454 -6.70 10.36 -13.47
N ASN A 455 -7.75 10.18 -14.25
CA ASN A 455 -7.84 9.23 -15.37
C ASN A 455 -7.78 7.74 -14.98
N GLN A 456 -7.59 7.41 -13.70
CA GLN A 456 -7.52 6.02 -13.24
C GLN A 456 -8.83 5.55 -12.62
N VAL A 457 -8.98 4.23 -12.56
CA VAL A 457 -10.18 3.56 -12.06
C VAL A 457 -9.77 2.53 -11.01
N LEU A 458 -10.40 2.60 -9.84
CA LEU A 458 -10.49 1.47 -8.93
C LEU A 458 -11.80 0.73 -9.20
N THR A 459 -11.72 -0.57 -9.48
CA THR A 459 -12.89 -1.44 -9.71
C THR A 459 -13.03 -2.43 -8.56
N LEU A 460 -14.21 -2.49 -7.95
CA LEU A 460 -14.56 -3.45 -6.91
C LEU A 460 -15.58 -4.43 -7.49
N SER A 461 -15.12 -5.62 -7.89
CA SER A 461 -15.97 -6.68 -8.44
C SER A 461 -16.28 -7.77 -7.41
N GLY A 462 -15.68 -7.69 -6.22
CA GLY A 462 -15.84 -8.67 -5.14
C GLY A 462 -14.93 -8.36 -3.94
N GLY A 463 -14.88 -9.28 -2.97
CA GLY A 463 -13.87 -9.30 -1.91
C GLY A 463 -14.14 -8.36 -0.73
N THR A 464 -13.07 -8.09 0.03
CA THR A 464 -13.10 -7.21 1.22
C THR A 464 -12.16 -6.04 1.05
N LEU A 465 -12.68 -4.82 1.16
CA LEU A 465 -11.90 -3.59 1.21
C LEU A 465 -11.93 -3.02 2.64
N ALA A 466 -10.78 -3.00 3.28
CA ALA A 466 -10.62 -2.41 4.61
C ALA A 466 -9.79 -1.13 4.55
N LEU A 467 -10.35 0.00 5.00
CA LEU A 467 -9.66 1.29 4.92
C LEU A 467 -10.06 2.32 5.97
N ASN A 468 -9.27 3.40 6.09
CA ASN A 468 -9.70 4.64 6.72
C ASN A 468 -10.12 5.69 5.67
N ASN A 469 -9.32 5.87 4.62
CA ASN A 469 -9.59 6.85 3.57
C ASN A 469 -9.34 6.29 2.17
N LEU A 470 -10.31 6.49 1.28
CA LEU A 470 -10.18 6.38 -0.16
C LEU A 470 -10.35 7.78 -0.76
N TRP A 471 -9.26 8.31 -1.30
CA TRP A 471 -9.19 9.60 -1.96
C TRP A 471 -9.26 9.44 -3.48
N LEU A 472 -10.33 9.92 -4.08
CA LEU A 472 -10.44 10.05 -5.53
C LEU A 472 -9.99 11.46 -5.95
N VAL A 473 -8.87 11.54 -6.67
CA VAL A 473 -8.26 12.83 -7.04
C VAL A 473 -9.06 13.52 -8.14
N ARG A 474 -9.33 14.80 -7.93
CA ARG A 474 -9.90 15.70 -8.93
C ARG A 474 -8.76 16.37 -9.71
N GLN A 475 -8.80 16.31 -11.04
CA GLN A 475 -7.92 17.13 -11.87
C GLN A 475 -8.54 17.30 -13.26
N GLY A 476 -8.76 18.56 -13.66
CA GLY A 476 -9.34 18.88 -14.96
C GLY A 476 -10.72 18.23 -15.16
N ALA A 477 -10.94 17.68 -16.36
CA ALA A 477 -12.22 17.10 -16.78
C ALA A 477 -12.37 15.59 -16.49
N THR A 478 -11.28 14.91 -16.14
CA THR A 478 -11.23 13.44 -16.03
C THR A 478 -10.75 13.02 -14.63
N PRO A 479 -11.62 13.13 -13.60
CA PRO A 479 -11.26 12.74 -12.25
C PRO A 479 -11.04 11.22 -12.15
N ALA A 480 -10.45 10.79 -11.04
CA ALA A 480 -10.42 9.38 -10.66
C ALA A 480 -11.84 8.78 -10.56
N LYS A 481 -11.99 7.48 -10.76
CA LYS A 481 -13.28 6.79 -10.70
C LYS A 481 -13.26 5.61 -9.74
N LEU A 482 -14.40 5.38 -9.08
CA LEU A 482 -14.68 4.13 -8.37
C LEU A 482 -15.83 3.42 -9.07
N HIS A 483 -15.58 2.21 -9.57
CA HIS A 483 -16.59 1.33 -10.13
C HIS A 483 -16.90 0.20 -9.14
N ILE A 484 -18.17 -0.08 -8.92
CA ILE A 484 -18.63 -1.24 -8.15
C ILE A 484 -19.35 -2.18 -9.11
N GLU A 485 -18.69 -3.28 -9.45
CA GLU A 485 -19.11 -4.27 -10.45
C GLU A 485 -19.61 -5.59 -9.84
N GLY A 486 -19.50 -5.74 -8.52
CA GLY A 486 -20.01 -6.87 -7.77
C GLY A 486 -20.31 -6.49 -6.32
N ASP A 487 -20.65 -7.48 -5.50
CA ASP A 487 -20.91 -7.28 -4.08
C ASP A 487 -19.60 -7.15 -3.30
N VAL A 488 -19.54 -6.20 -2.38
CA VAL A 488 -18.29 -5.82 -1.70
C VAL A 488 -18.50 -5.80 -0.20
N ASN A 489 -17.54 -6.37 0.53
CA ASN A 489 -17.44 -6.23 1.97
C ASN A 489 -16.56 -5.02 2.31
N PHE A 490 -17.09 -4.08 3.07
CA PHE A 490 -16.33 -2.96 3.64
C PHE A 490 -16.07 -3.22 5.12
N ALA A 491 -14.81 -3.08 5.53
CA ALA A 491 -14.41 -3.24 6.92
C ALA A 491 -13.60 -2.02 7.38
N PRO A 492 -14.13 -1.14 8.24
CA PRO A 492 -13.34 -0.01 8.75
C PRO A 492 -12.10 -0.51 9.51
N LEU A 493 -10.97 0.19 9.36
CA LEU A 493 -9.75 -0.09 10.14
C LEU A 493 -9.84 0.62 11.50
N ALA A 494 -9.81 -0.15 12.59
CA ALA A 494 -9.68 0.24 14.01
C ALA A 494 -10.40 1.55 14.42
N ASP A 495 -11.57 1.43 15.07
CA ASP A 495 -12.34 2.49 15.75
C ASP A 495 -12.56 3.81 14.97
N ALA A 496 -12.42 3.79 13.66
CA ALA A 496 -12.50 4.98 12.81
C ALA A 496 -13.47 4.77 11.63
N GLU A 497 -14.22 5.82 11.32
CA GLU A 497 -15.08 5.93 10.14
C GLU A 497 -14.25 5.77 8.84
N ALA A 498 -14.61 4.81 7.99
CA ALA A 498 -14.05 4.68 6.64
C ALA A 498 -14.67 5.73 5.72
N LYS A 499 -13.85 6.40 4.90
CA LYS A 499 -14.30 7.54 4.07
C LYS A 499 -13.97 7.33 2.61
N ILE A 500 -14.97 7.43 1.74
CA ILE A 500 -14.80 7.54 0.29
C ILE A 500 -15.13 8.98 -0.11
N VAL A 501 -14.10 9.74 -0.45
CA VAL A 501 -14.20 11.20 -0.66
C VAL A 501 -13.32 11.65 -1.83
N SER A 502 -13.54 12.88 -2.28
CA SER A 502 -12.72 13.51 -3.30
C SER A 502 -11.73 14.49 -2.70
N VAL A 503 -10.53 14.54 -3.26
CA VAL A 503 -9.49 15.52 -2.91
C VAL A 503 -9.23 16.45 -4.10
N SER A 504 -8.42 17.49 -3.90
CA SER A 504 -8.02 18.48 -4.93
C SER A 504 -9.18 19.22 -5.64
N THR A 505 -8.91 19.95 -6.73
CA THR A 505 -9.87 20.78 -7.47
C THR A 505 -10.19 20.19 -8.85
N GLY A 506 -11.39 20.46 -9.38
CA GLY A 506 -11.83 19.97 -10.70
C GLY A 506 -13.20 19.30 -10.64
N THR A 507 -13.58 18.58 -11.70
CA THR A 507 -14.84 17.82 -11.76
C THR A 507 -14.89 16.78 -10.65
N SER A 508 -16.02 16.69 -9.94
CA SER A 508 -16.20 15.70 -8.87
C SER A 508 -16.21 14.27 -9.42
N PRO A 509 -15.50 13.33 -8.78
CA PRO A 509 -15.60 11.91 -9.10
C PRO A 509 -16.95 11.35 -8.62
N VAL A 510 -17.30 10.19 -9.16
CA VAL A 510 -18.53 9.46 -8.82
C VAL A 510 -18.20 8.04 -8.38
N VAL A 511 -19.09 7.47 -7.57
CA VAL A 511 -19.17 6.02 -7.32
C VAL A 511 -20.22 5.46 -8.28
N ASP A 512 -19.79 4.68 -9.27
CA ASP A 512 -20.66 4.09 -10.30
C ASP A 512 -20.97 2.63 -9.95
N LEU A 513 -22.23 2.28 -9.73
CA LEU A 513 -22.68 0.89 -9.45
C LEU A 513 -22.81 0.04 -10.72
N ARG A 514 -22.46 0.62 -11.87
CA ARG A 514 -22.32 -0.07 -13.17
C ARG A 514 -23.62 -0.72 -13.64
N GLY A 515 -24.76 -0.15 -13.25
CA GLY A 515 -26.09 -0.56 -13.70
C GLY A 515 -26.66 -1.83 -13.03
N GLY A 516 -25.90 -2.49 -12.15
CA GLY A 516 -26.37 -3.67 -11.41
C GLY A 516 -26.94 -3.32 -10.04
N ALA A 517 -27.66 -4.26 -9.43
CA ALA A 517 -27.92 -4.22 -7.99
C ALA A 517 -26.63 -4.62 -7.25
N ARG A 518 -26.14 -3.76 -6.35
CA ARG A 518 -24.87 -3.95 -5.64
C ARG A 518 -25.08 -4.01 -4.15
N THR A 519 -24.61 -5.09 -3.54
CA THR A 519 -24.57 -5.24 -2.09
C THR A 519 -23.29 -4.63 -1.53
N LEU A 520 -23.46 -3.61 -0.70
CA LEU A 520 -22.40 -3.07 0.15
C LEU A 520 -22.60 -3.63 1.55
N ASN A 521 -21.84 -4.67 1.87
CA ASN A 521 -21.84 -5.28 3.20
C ASN A 521 -20.89 -4.51 4.12
N VAL A 522 -21.42 -3.76 5.09
CA VAL A 522 -20.62 -2.91 5.98
C VAL A 522 -20.50 -3.56 7.34
N ALA A 523 -19.27 -3.89 7.73
CA ALA A 523 -18.97 -4.40 9.07
C ALA A 523 -19.17 -3.32 10.14
N ASP A 524 -19.64 -3.73 11.31
CA ASP A 524 -19.85 -2.87 12.48
C ASP A 524 -18.53 -2.66 13.22
N GLY A 525 -18.12 -1.39 13.34
CA GLY A 525 -16.99 -0.93 14.11
C GLY A 525 -17.44 -0.13 15.35
N ALA A 526 -16.51 0.58 15.99
CA ALA A 526 -16.85 1.39 17.16
C ALA A 526 -17.43 2.77 16.81
N ALA A 527 -17.35 3.21 15.55
CA ALA A 527 -17.83 4.50 15.11
C ALA A 527 -19.35 4.45 14.82
N ASP A 528 -20.08 5.56 15.03
CA ASP A 528 -21.52 5.61 14.67
C ASP A 528 -21.74 5.48 13.15
N VAL A 529 -20.75 5.91 12.36
CA VAL A 529 -20.68 5.70 10.90
C VAL A 529 -19.44 4.88 10.60
N ASP A 530 -19.64 3.69 10.05
CA ASP A 530 -18.56 2.77 9.68
C ASP A 530 -18.03 3.04 8.28
N LEU A 531 -18.94 3.42 7.36
CA LEU A 531 -18.59 3.82 6.01
C LEU A 531 -19.36 5.09 5.61
N LEU A 532 -18.63 6.15 5.30
CA LEU A 532 -19.14 7.36 4.68
C LEU A 532 -18.77 7.40 3.20
N ILE A 533 -19.77 7.57 2.35
CA ILE A 533 -19.59 7.92 0.93
C ILE A 533 -20.00 9.38 0.75
N GLY A 534 -18.99 10.23 0.55
CA GLY A 534 -19.15 11.68 0.37
C GLY A 534 -19.24 12.12 -1.09
N LEU A 535 -19.42 11.17 -2.00
CA LEU A 535 -19.45 11.37 -3.44
C LEU A 535 -20.84 11.06 -4.00
N THR A 536 -21.08 11.50 -5.23
CA THR A 536 -22.29 11.11 -5.95
C THR A 536 -22.27 9.61 -6.23
N VAL A 537 -23.32 8.89 -5.84
CA VAL A 537 -23.55 7.49 -6.22
C VAL A 537 -24.46 7.47 -7.43
N THR A 538 -24.13 6.68 -8.47
CA THR A 538 -24.84 6.69 -9.75
C THR A 538 -24.99 5.31 -10.36
N ASN A 539 -26.00 5.17 -11.23
CA ASN A 539 -26.42 3.95 -11.93
C ASN A 539 -26.83 2.78 -10.99
N GLY A 540 -27.63 1.84 -11.48
CA GLY A 540 -27.95 0.59 -10.76
C GLY A 540 -28.88 0.76 -9.56
N SER A 541 -28.78 -0.20 -8.62
CA SER A 541 -29.54 -0.28 -7.36
C SER A 541 -28.58 -0.53 -6.20
N LEU A 542 -28.95 -0.08 -4.99
CA LEU A 542 -28.13 -0.22 -3.79
C LEU A 542 -28.77 -1.20 -2.80
N VAL A 543 -28.01 -2.20 -2.36
CA VAL A 543 -28.35 -3.06 -1.23
C VAL A 543 -27.37 -2.80 -0.09
N LYS A 544 -27.87 -2.39 1.07
CA LYS A 544 -27.11 -2.23 2.30
C LYS A 544 -27.30 -3.46 3.18
N SER A 545 -26.22 -4.18 3.43
CA SER A 545 -26.18 -5.32 4.35
C SER A 545 -25.07 -5.13 5.40
N GLY A 546 -24.96 -6.08 6.34
CA GLY A 546 -24.03 -6.01 7.46
C GLY A 546 -24.49 -5.07 8.58
N ALA A 547 -24.05 -5.34 9.80
CA ALA A 547 -24.54 -4.67 11.00
C ALA A 547 -24.16 -3.17 11.09
N GLY A 548 -23.10 -2.74 10.41
CA GLY A 548 -22.59 -1.37 10.51
C GLY A 548 -23.43 -0.32 9.80
N THR A 549 -23.06 0.94 9.99
CA THR A 549 -23.72 2.11 9.39
C THR A 549 -23.04 2.55 8.09
N LEU A 550 -23.81 2.63 7.00
CA LEU A 550 -23.44 3.32 5.76
C LEU A 550 -24.08 4.71 5.73
N ALA A 551 -23.28 5.77 5.62
CA ALA A 551 -23.77 7.13 5.42
C ALA A 551 -23.52 7.62 3.99
N LEU A 552 -24.59 8.01 3.29
CA LEU A 552 -24.53 8.66 1.98
C LEU A 552 -24.74 10.16 2.16
N THR A 553 -23.68 10.93 1.91
CA THR A 553 -23.68 12.38 2.13
C THR A 553 -23.56 13.20 0.84
N GLY A 554 -23.14 12.56 -0.26
CA GLY A 554 -23.24 13.11 -1.60
C GLY A 554 -24.63 12.89 -2.23
N PRO A 555 -24.93 13.53 -3.38
CA PRO A 555 -26.17 13.28 -4.11
C PRO A 555 -26.26 11.85 -4.64
N ASN A 556 -27.37 11.17 -4.43
CA ASN A 556 -27.64 9.87 -5.03
C ASN A 556 -28.39 10.08 -6.36
N THR A 557 -28.00 9.36 -7.40
CA THR A 557 -28.59 9.48 -8.76
C THR A 557 -28.78 8.12 -9.43
N TYR A 558 -28.51 7.04 -8.72
CA TYR A 558 -28.88 5.71 -9.17
C TYR A 558 -30.40 5.61 -9.22
N ALA A 559 -30.93 5.06 -10.30
CA ALA A 559 -32.38 5.07 -10.58
C ALA A 559 -33.10 3.81 -10.10
N GLY A 560 -32.36 2.78 -9.71
CA GLY A 560 -32.92 1.54 -9.17
C GLY A 560 -33.13 1.61 -7.66
N ASP A 561 -33.72 0.54 -7.14
CA ASP A 561 -34.19 0.47 -5.76
C ASP A 561 -33.11 0.58 -4.69
N THR A 562 -33.53 0.99 -3.49
CA THR A 562 -32.71 0.99 -2.28
C THR A 562 -33.21 -0.07 -1.31
N ILE A 563 -32.37 -1.04 -0.99
CA ILE A 563 -32.71 -2.15 -0.10
C ILE A 563 -31.83 -2.06 1.14
N VAL A 564 -32.42 -2.09 2.34
CA VAL A 564 -31.70 -2.14 3.61
C VAL A 564 -32.06 -3.45 4.32
N GLU A 565 -31.15 -4.42 4.22
CA GLU A 565 -31.34 -5.75 4.79
C GLU A 565 -30.87 -5.81 6.25
N GLN A 566 -29.78 -5.12 6.59
CA GLN A 566 -29.17 -5.11 7.92
C GLN A 566 -28.46 -3.80 8.24
N GLY A 567 -28.32 -3.52 9.54
CA GLY A 567 -27.63 -2.34 10.04
C GLY A 567 -28.36 -1.05 9.67
N ARG A 568 -27.60 0.05 9.56
CA ARG A 568 -28.16 1.37 9.28
C ARG A 568 -27.71 1.90 7.92
N LEU A 569 -28.66 2.38 7.13
CA LEU A 569 -28.40 3.28 6.00
C LEU A 569 -28.79 4.69 6.42
N ARG A 570 -27.84 5.63 6.45
CA ARG A 570 -28.07 7.04 6.75
C ARG A 570 -28.02 7.87 5.46
N LEU A 571 -29.05 8.65 5.21
CA LEU A 571 -29.16 9.58 4.10
C LEU A 571 -29.11 11.02 4.63
N ASN A 572 -28.18 11.83 4.13
CA ASN A 572 -28.05 13.23 4.55
C ASN A 572 -28.66 14.21 3.54
N THR A 573 -29.19 13.71 2.43
CA THR A 573 -29.80 14.52 1.37
C THR A 573 -31.04 13.82 0.82
N THR A 574 -32.00 14.60 0.33
CA THR A 574 -33.21 14.11 -0.34
C THR A 574 -32.90 13.82 -1.81
N THR A 575 -32.27 12.69 -2.08
CA THR A 575 -31.72 12.38 -3.41
C THR A 575 -31.94 10.94 -3.84
N LEU A 576 -32.80 10.18 -3.18
CA LEU A 576 -33.29 8.94 -3.79
C LEU A 576 -34.06 9.29 -5.07
N PHE A 577 -34.04 8.36 -6.03
CA PHE A 577 -34.73 8.60 -7.28
C PHE A 577 -36.25 8.49 -7.08
N ASN A 578 -37.01 9.45 -7.63
CA ASN A 578 -38.44 9.58 -7.34
C ASN A 578 -39.28 8.33 -7.68
N SER A 579 -38.81 7.47 -8.59
CA SER A 579 -39.48 6.23 -8.97
C SER A 579 -38.78 4.97 -8.44
N ALA A 580 -37.74 5.11 -7.63
CA ALA A 580 -37.09 3.97 -6.98
C ALA A 580 -37.95 3.52 -5.80
N ASP A 581 -38.01 2.21 -5.58
CA ASP A 581 -38.64 1.65 -4.40
C ASP A 581 -37.64 1.53 -3.25
N VAL A 582 -38.13 1.58 -2.02
CA VAL A 582 -37.35 1.37 -0.80
C VAL A 582 -37.84 0.12 -0.09
N TYR A 583 -36.91 -0.79 0.26
CA TYR A 583 -37.19 -2.03 0.96
C TYR A 583 -36.46 -2.04 2.30
N LEU A 584 -37.18 -2.22 3.41
CA LEU A 584 -36.63 -2.35 4.75
C LEU A 584 -36.93 -3.73 5.31
N ALA A 585 -35.91 -4.42 5.82
CA ALA A 585 -36.08 -5.66 6.56
C ALA A 585 -36.16 -5.40 8.07
N THR A 586 -36.85 -6.26 8.82
CA THR A 586 -36.84 -6.25 10.28
C THR A 586 -35.40 -6.29 10.80
N GLY A 587 -35.05 -5.36 11.69
CA GLY A 587 -33.71 -5.21 12.25
C GLY A 587 -32.78 -4.28 11.46
N SER A 588 -33.22 -3.78 10.29
CA SER A 588 -32.56 -2.68 9.59
C SER A 588 -32.98 -1.30 10.13
N THR A 589 -32.30 -0.24 9.71
CA THR A 589 -32.68 1.14 9.98
C THR A 589 -32.38 2.04 8.79
N LEU A 590 -33.37 2.79 8.35
CA LEU A 590 -33.19 3.92 7.43
C LEU A 590 -33.20 5.23 8.22
N ASP A 591 -32.05 5.90 8.28
CA ASP A 591 -31.87 7.14 9.01
C ASP A 591 -31.91 8.36 8.08
N LEU A 592 -33.01 9.11 8.12
CA LEU A 592 -33.29 10.28 7.30
C LEU A 592 -32.73 11.54 7.97
N ASN A 593 -31.40 11.68 7.90
CA ASN A 593 -30.63 12.72 8.57
C ASN A 593 -30.55 14.02 7.75
N PHE A 594 -31.71 14.59 7.41
CA PHE A 594 -31.84 15.90 6.78
C PHE A 594 -32.94 16.73 7.48
N ALA A 595 -33.16 17.96 7.00
CA ALA A 595 -33.98 18.95 7.70
C ALA A 595 -35.39 18.45 8.03
N SER A 596 -35.88 18.81 9.23
CA SER A 596 -37.20 18.42 9.72
C SER A 596 -38.31 18.82 8.75
N GLY A 597 -39.18 17.88 8.42
CA GLY A 597 -40.34 18.12 7.53
C GLY A 597 -40.00 18.16 6.03
N SER A 598 -38.72 18.09 5.65
CA SER A 598 -38.34 17.79 4.28
C SER A 598 -38.65 16.32 3.99
N ALA A 599 -39.18 16.02 2.80
CA ALA A 599 -39.43 14.66 2.35
C ALA A 599 -38.56 14.33 1.14
N ASP A 600 -37.99 13.13 1.12
CA ASP A 600 -37.42 12.53 -0.09
C ASP A 600 -38.50 11.70 -0.80
N VAL A 601 -38.64 11.84 -2.11
CA VAL A 601 -39.74 11.22 -2.86
C VAL A 601 -39.30 9.87 -3.39
N ILE A 602 -40.14 8.85 -3.22
CA ILE A 602 -39.90 7.49 -3.71
C ILE A 602 -41.15 6.91 -4.39
N GLY A 603 -40.98 5.81 -5.13
CA GLY A 603 -42.08 5.07 -5.73
C GLY A 603 -42.93 4.42 -4.64
N SER A 604 -42.46 3.29 -4.14
CA SER A 604 -43.12 2.48 -3.12
C SER A 604 -42.20 2.22 -1.93
N LEU A 605 -42.77 2.05 -0.74
CA LEU A 605 -42.06 1.56 0.45
C LEU A 605 -42.52 0.14 0.76
N PHE A 606 -41.58 -0.75 1.02
CA PHE A 606 -41.84 -2.11 1.47
C PHE A 606 -41.17 -2.35 2.83
N ILE A 607 -41.89 -2.96 3.77
CA ILE A 607 -41.37 -3.42 5.04
C ILE A 607 -41.61 -4.93 5.12
N ASP A 608 -40.54 -5.70 5.24
CA ASP A 608 -40.56 -7.17 5.19
C ASP A 608 -41.36 -7.70 3.98
N GLY A 609 -41.15 -7.06 2.82
CA GLY A 609 -41.82 -7.37 1.57
C GLY A 609 -43.27 -6.86 1.47
N VAL A 610 -43.84 -6.29 2.52
CA VAL A 610 -45.21 -5.74 2.52
C VAL A 610 -45.20 -4.31 2.02
N SER A 611 -45.93 -4.02 0.93
CA SER A 611 -46.09 -2.66 0.43
C SER A 611 -46.83 -1.78 1.44
N GLN A 612 -46.36 -0.56 1.61
CA GLN A 612 -46.86 0.40 2.57
C GLN A 612 -47.70 1.48 1.88
N GLN A 613 -48.66 2.06 2.61
CA GLN A 613 -49.58 3.06 2.07
C GLN A 613 -48.85 4.30 1.53
N ALA A 614 -49.39 4.89 0.45
CA ALA A 614 -48.90 6.16 -0.09
C ALA A 614 -49.13 7.29 0.91
N GLY A 615 -48.15 8.20 1.02
CA GLY A 615 -48.12 9.31 1.95
C GLY A 615 -46.75 9.49 2.62
N THR A 616 -46.68 10.38 3.60
CA THR A 616 -45.45 10.66 4.33
C THR A 616 -45.16 9.58 5.39
N TRP A 617 -43.96 9.02 5.34
CA TRP A 617 -43.40 8.07 6.30
C TRP A 617 -42.24 8.71 7.06
N GLY A 618 -42.17 8.46 8.36
CA GLY A 618 -41.10 9.00 9.20
C GLY A 618 -40.87 8.19 10.47
N ALA A 619 -39.96 8.70 11.30
CA ALA A 619 -39.68 8.11 12.60
C ALA A 619 -40.90 8.15 13.53
N VAL A 620 -41.00 7.21 14.47
CA VAL A 620 -42.02 7.24 15.53
C VAL A 620 -41.92 8.56 16.31
N GLY A 621 -43.02 9.30 16.38
CA GLY A 621 -43.10 10.62 17.01
C GLY A 621 -42.77 11.80 16.09
N SER A 622 -42.51 11.55 14.79
CA SER A 622 -42.39 12.60 13.77
C SER A 622 -43.76 13.17 13.36
N SER A 623 -43.76 14.18 12.47
CA SER A 623 -44.97 14.76 11.88
C SER A 623 -45.52 13.97 10.67
N ALA A 624 -44.98 12.78 10.39
CA ALA A 624 -45.41 11.95 9.27
C ALA A 624 -46.83 11.42 9.44
N GLN A 625 -47.52 11.16 8.32
CA GLN A 625 -48.82 10.48 8.32
C GLN A 625 -48.72 9.06 8.84
N PHE A 626 -47.65 8.36 8.47
CA PHE A 626 -47.32 7.01 8.90
C PHE A 626 -45.95 7.00 9.56
N THR A 627 -45.78 6.15 10.57
CA THR A 627 -44.50 6.04 11.27
C THR A 627 -44.03 4.59 11.35
N SER A 628 -42.72 4.40 11.33
CA SER A 628 -42.09 3.09 11.48
C SER A 628 -40.90 3.19 12.44
N PRO A 629 -40.67 2.20 13.32
CA PRO A 629 -39.45 2.13 14.12
C PRO A 629 -38.19 1.83 13.27
N LEU A 630 -38.36 1.36 12.03
CA LEU A 630 -37.26 1.15 11.08
C LEU A 630 -36.80 2.45 10.42
N ILE A 631 -37.51 3.55 10.62
CA ILE A 631 -37.15 4.88 10.12
C ILE A 631 -36.71 5.75 11.30
N THR A 632 -35.55 6.39 11.20
CA THR A 632 -35.05 7.37 12.17
C THR A 632 -34.70 8.70 11.50
N GLY A 633 -34.27 9.68 12.28
CA GLY A 633 -33.92 11.01 11.78
C GLY A 633 -35.10 11.98 11.75
N ALA A 634 -34.82 13.23 11.36
CA ALA A 634 -35.82 14.31 11.32
C ALA A 634 -36.52 14.42 9.96
N GLY A 635 -35.94 13.87 8.90
CA GLY A 635 -36.49 13.84 7.57
C GLY A 635 -37.66 12.87 7.41
N LEU A 636 -38.35 12.98 6.28
CA LEU A 636 -39.49 12.14 5.89
C LEU A 636 -39.21 11.44 4.55
N LEU A 637 -39.94 10.36 4.28
CA LEU A 637 -40.09 9.76 2.95
C LEU A 637 -41.50 10.06 2.44
N GLU A 638 -41.64 10.54 1.21
CA GLU A 638 -42.92 10.65 0.52
C GLU A 638 -43.09 9.44 -0.41
N VAL A 639 -44.02 8.55 -0.03
CA VAL A 639 -44.36 7.35 -0.81
C VAL A 639 -45.47 7.70 -1.78
N THR A 640 -45.22 7.57 -3.08
CA THR A 640 -46.18 8.00 -4.11
C THR A 640 -47.10 6.89 -4.61
N THR A 641 -46.70 5.64 -4.43
CA THR A 641 -47.38 4.46 -4.96
C THR A 641 -47.61 3.44 -3.85
N TYR A 642 -48.86 3.03 -3.65
CA TYR A 642 -49.22 1.87 -2.85
C TYR A 642 -49.51 0.69 -3.80
N ILE A 643 -48.85 -0.43 -3.59
CA ILE A 643 -49.06 -1.66 -4.37
C ILE A 643 -49.87 -2.62 -3.49
N PRO A 644 -51.17 -2.81 -3.75
CA PRO A 644 -51.98 -3.71 -2.93
C PRO A 644 -51.43 -5.15 -3.04
N PRO A 645 -51.51 -5.94 -1.95
CA PRO A 645 -51.15 -7.36 -2.00
C PRO A 645 -51.86 -8.09 -3.13
N LEU A 646 -51.18 -9.06 -3.76
CA LEU A 646 -51.77 -9.88 -4.80
C LEU A 646 -52.86 -10.77 -4.17
N ALA A 647 -54.10 -10.69 -4.67
CA ALA A 647 -55.18 -11.46 -4.08
C ALA A 647 -54.87 -12.97 -4.15
N GLY A 648 -54.85 -13.63 -2.99
CA GLY A 648 -54.46 -15.04 -2.87
C GLY A 648 -52.98 -15.28 -2.50
N ASP A 649 -52.10 -14.29 -2.48
CA ASP A 649 -50.69 -14.41 -2.02
C ASP A 649 -50.66 -14.23 -0.49
N PHE A 650 -51.19 -15.20 0.24
CA PHE A 650 -51.41 -15.12 1.69
C PHE A 650 -50.12 -15.16 2.48
N ASN A 651 -49.08 -15.84 1.99
CA ASN A 651 -47.77 -15.87 2.64
C ASN A 651 -46.91 -14.63 2.32
N ARG A 652 -47.38 -13.79 1.38
CA ARG A 652 -46.70 -12.59 0.88
C ARG A 652 -45.30 -12.88 0.40
N ASP A 653 -45.08 -13.96 -0.35
CA ASP A 653 -43.81 -14.21 -1.01
C ASP A 653 -43.74 -13.55 -2.40
N GLY A 654 -44.87 -13.02 -2.89
CA GLY A 654 -45.01 -12.34 -4.17
C GLY A 654 -45.53 -13.25 -5.28
N LEU A 655 -45.82 -14.52 -4.98
CA LEU A 655 -46.43 -15.50 -5.86
C LEU A 655 -47.77 -15.95 -5.28
N VAL A 656 -48.71 -16.35 -6.13
CA VAL A 656 -49.92 -17.06 -5.68
C VAL A 656 -49.75 -18.52 -6.07
N ASP A 657 -49.38 -19.37 -5.11
CA ASP A 657 -49.10 -20.77 -5.38
C ASP A 657 -49.65 -21.73 -4.31
N GLY A 658 -49.17 -22.98 -4.32
CA GLY A 658 -49.64 -24.00 -3.40
C GLY A 658 -49.33 -23.71 -1.93
N ALA A 659 -48.31 -22.90 -1.61
CA ALA A 659 -48.00 -22.49 -0.25
C ALA A 659 -49.08 -21.58 0.32
N ASP A 660 -49.68 -20.71 -0.50
CA ASP A 660 -50.80 -19.88 -0.08
C ASP A 660 -52.07 -20.69 0.16
N LEU A 661 -52.32 -21.71 -0.66
CA LEU A 661 -53.46 -22.59 -0.45
C LEU A 661 -53.38 -23.26 0.94
N VAL A 662 -52.18 -23.58 1.41
CA VAL A 662 -51.99 -24.13 2.77
C VAL A 662 -52.39 -23.10 3.83
N VAL A 663 -52.01 -21.83 3.67
CA VAL A 663 -52.40 -20.75 4.58
C VAL A 663 -53.93 -20.59 4.65
N TRP A 664 -54.61 -20.61 3.50
CA TRP A 664 -56.08 -20.58 3.47
C TRP A 664 -56.69 -21.81 4.13
N GLN A 665 -56.18 -23.02 3.84
CA GLN A 665 -56.68 -24.28 4.41
C GLN A 665 -56.55 -24.34 5.93
N ASP A 666 -55.45 -23.83 6.48
CA ASP A 666 -55.18 -23.83 7.92
C ASP A 666 -56.15 -22.95 8.70
N ASN A 667 -56.74 -21.96 8.05
CA ASN A 667 -57.63 -20.96 8.66
C ASN A 667 -59.07 -21.02 8.14
N ALA A 668 -59.38 -21.96 7.23
CA ALA A 668 -60.69 -22.09 6.60
C ALA A 668 -61.81 -22.21 7.64
N GLY A 669 -62.85 -21.37 7.48
CA GLY A 669 -63.98 -21.31 8.40
C GLY A 669 -63.81 -20.31 9.55
N LEU A 670 -62.76 -19.48 9.56
CA LEU A 670 -62.70 -18.30 10.43
C LEU A 670 -63.90 -17.39 10.14
N ALA A 671 -64.80 -17.24 11.11
CA ALA A 671 -66.10 -16.62 10.90
C ALA A 671 -66.13 -15.10 11.11
N ALA A 672 -65.05 -14.50 11.62
CA ALA A 672 -64.87 -13.07 11.82
C ALA A 672 -63.42 -12.74 12.23
N GLY A 673 -62.96 -11.54 11.88
CA GLY A 673 -61.66 -11.01 12.30
C GLY A 673 -60.45 -11.65 11.63
N ALA A 674 -60.65 -12.35 10.51
CA ALA A 674 -59.57 -12.88 9.70
C ALA A 674 -58.70 -11.74 9.15
N THR A 675 -57.39 -11.99 9.08
CA THR A 675 -56.46 -11.12 8.35
C THR A 675 -56.18 -11.70 6.97
N PHE A 676 -55.63 -10.86 6.08
CA PHE A 676 -55.19 -11.31 4.77
C PHE A 676 -54.21 -12.49 4.86
N GLU A 677 -53.24 -12.43 5.78
CA GLU A 677 -52.26 -13.52 6.02
C GLU A 677 -52.87 -14.78 6.64
N GLN A 678 -54.15 -14.74 7.03
CA GLN A 678 -54.93 -15.89 7.47
C GLN A 678 -55.84 -16.42 6.36
N GLY A 679 -55.73 -15.93 5.13
CA GLY A 679 -56.54 -16.42 4.02
C GLY A 679 -57.74 -15.54 3.66
N ASP A 680 -57.88 -14.33 4.21
CA ASP A 680 -58.95 -13.38 3.85
C ASP A 680 -58.52 -12.53 2.63
N ALA A 681 -58.71 -13.05 1.42
CA ALA A 681 -58.27 -12.41 0.18
C ALA A 681 -59.17 -11.22 -0.20
N ASN A 682 -60.43 -11.22 0.21
CA ASN A 682 -61.40 -10.18 -0.12
C ASN A 682 -61.53 -9.07 0.94
N ALA A 683 -60.86 -9.25 2.09
CA ALA A 683 -60.85 -8.37 3.26
C ALA A 683 -62.24 -8.17 3.91
N ASP A 684 -63.10 -9.20 3.88
CA ASP A 684 -64.43 -9.16 4.52
C ASP A 684 -64.43 -9.64 5.99
N GLY A 685 -63.26 -10.06 6.48
CA GLY A 685 -63.05 -10.51 7.84
C GLY A 685 -63.36 -11.99 8.06
N THR A 686 -63.65 -12.77 7.02
CA THR A 686 -63.84 -14.23 7.08
C THR A 686 -62.83 -14.97 6.21
N VAL A 687 -62.69 -16.29 6.42
CA VAL A 687 -61.89 -17.17 5.54
C VAL A 687 -62.82 -18.22 4.97
N ASP A 688 -63.35 -17.98 3.78
CA ASP A 688 -64.39 -18.80 3.18
C ASP A 688 -64.17 -19.10 1.69
N GLY A 689 -65.21 -19.63 1.04
CA GLY A 689 -65.14 -20.01 -0.38
C GLY A 689 -64.90 -18.85 -1.34
N ALA A 690 -65.20 -17.60 -0.94
CA ALA A 690 -64.92 -16.41 -1.73
C ALA A 690 -63.41 -16.12 -1.78
N ASP A 691 -62.68 -16.36 -0.69
CA ASP A 691 -61.24 -16.20 -0.66
C ASP A 691 -60.51 -17.29 -1.44
N LEU A 692 -60.97 -18.55 -1.30
CA LEU A 692 -60.46 -19.65 -2.10
C LEU A 692 -60.65 -19.40 -3.59
N LEU A 693 -61.78 -18.80 -3.98
CA LEU A 693 -62.04 -18.43 -5.37
C LEU A 693 -61.07 -17.35 -5.86
N LEU A 694 -60.72 -16.37 -5.01
CA LEU A 694 -59.70 -15.37 -5.35
C LEU A 694 -58.31 -16.00 -5.50
N TRP A 695 -57.91 -16.92 -4.62
CA TRP A 695 -56.68 -17.70 -4.80
C TRP A 695 -56.71 -18.50 -6.11
N GLN A 696 -57.79 -19.21 -6.40
CA GLN A 696 -57.93 -20.00 -7.65
C GLN A 696 -57.86 -19.14 -8.91
N GLN A 697 -58.41 -17.93 -8.88
CA GLN A 697 -58.38 -17.00 -10.00
C GLN A 697 -56.99 -16.42 -10.25
N ASN A 698 -56.18 -16.31 -9.19
CA ASN A 698 -54.87 -15.69 -9.24
C ASN A 698 -53.72 -16.70 -9.18
N ILE A 699 -53.96 -18.00 -9.08
CA ILE A 699 -52.89 -19.00 -9.04
C ILE A 699 -51.93 -18.84 -10.24
N GLY A 700 -50.63 -18.76 -9.94
CA GLY A 700 -49.57 -18.47 -10.90
C GLY A 700 -49.37 -16.97 -11.23
N ALA A 701 -50.17 -16.07 -10.66
CA ALA A 701 -49.88 -14.64 -10.69
C ALA A 701 -48.66 -14.32 -9.81
N SER A 702 -47.95 -13.27 -10.18
CA SER A 702 -46.74 -12.82 -9.49
C SER A 702 -46.68 -11.29 -9.46
N GLN A 703 -46.28 -10.72 -8.33
CA GLN A 703 -45.80 -9.33 -8.27
C GLN A 703 -44.28 -9.30 -8.41
N ALA A 704 -43.77 -8.35 -9.19
CA ALA A 704 -42.33 -8.16 -9.33
C ALA A 704 -41.75 -7.66 -8.00
N ARG A 705 -41.02 -8.54 -7.30
CA ARG A 705 -40.14 -8.16 -6.20
C ARG A 705 -38.70 -8.18 -6.70
N PRO A 706 -37.83 -7.27 -6.25
CA PRO A 706 -36.41 -7.45 -6.45
C PRO A 706 -36.00 -8.75 -5.78
N ALA A 707 -35.25 -9.59 -6.51
CA ALA A 707 -34.68 -10.79 -5.94
C ALA A 707 -33.81 -10.37 -4.76
N THR A 708 -34.17 -10.80 -3.55
CA THR A 708 -33.21 -10.82 -2.44
C THR A 708 -32.05 -11.69 -2.92
N ALA A 709 -30.88 -11.09 -3.10
CA ALA A 709 -29.70 -11.87 -3.41
C ALA A 709 -29.53 -12.86 -2.26
N ALA A 710 -29.54 -14.16 -2.54
CA ALA A 710 -29.25 -15.15 -1.50
C ALA A 710 -27.90 -14.77 -0.90
N VAL A 711 -27.92 -14.31 0.36
CA VAL A 711 -26.71 -14.03 1.13
C VAL A 711 -25.84 -15.28 1.01
N PRO A 712 -24.63 -15.21 0.44
CA PRO A 712 -23.76 -16.37 0.40
C PRO A 712 -23.57 -16.81 1.85
N GLU A 713 -24.07 -18.01 2.19
CA GLU A 713 -23.81 -18.57 3.52
C GLU A 713 -22.30 -18.50 3.73
N PRO A 714 -21.81 -17.97 4.87
CA PRO A 714 -20.38 -17.90 5.09
C PRO A 714 -19.83 -19.32 4.93
N ALA A 715 -18.84 -19.48 4.05
CA ALA A 715 -18.20 -20.76 3.72
C ALA A 715 -17.62 -21.51 4.94
N GLY A 716 -17.78 -20.99 6.15
CA GLY A 716 -17.47 -21.61 7.43
C GLY A 716 -18.16 -22.95 7.66
N LEU A 717 -19.39 -23.18 7.20
CA LEU A 717 -20.05 -24.50 7.34
C LEU A 717 -19.48 -25.54 6.37
N ALA A 718 -19.17 -25.13 5.14
CA ALA A 718 -18.47 -25.98 4.17
C ALA A 718 -17.03 -26.30 4.63
N LEU A 719 -16.34 -25.33 5.23
CA LEU A 719 -15.02 -25.51 5.84
C LEU A 719 -15.07 -26.37 7.11
N ALA A 720 -16.10 -26.24 7.93
CA ALA A 720 -16.31 -27.10 9.10
C ALA A 720 -16.61 -28.54 8.67
N ALA A 721 -17.43 -28.73 7.62
CA ALA A 721 -17.69 -30.06 7.05
C ALA A 721 -16.43 -30.69 6.44
N LEU A 722 -15.60 -29.90 5.74
CA LEU A 722 -14.30 -30.35 5.22
C LEU A 722 -13.27 -30.62 6.33
N ALA A 723 -13.26 -29.83 7.41
CA ALA A 723 -12.39 -30.05 8.57
C ALA A 723 -12.80 -31.31 9.35
N VAL A 724 -14.11 -31.56 9.48
CA VAL A 724 -14.63 -32.80 10.07
C VAL A 724 -14.30 -34.00 9.19
N ALA A 725 -14.47 -33.89 7.86
CA ALA A 725 -14.09 -34.96 6.92
C ALA A 725 -12.58 -35.25 6.95
N ALA A 726 -11.73 -34.21 7.00
CA ALA A 726 -10.29 -34.35 7.13
C ALA A 726 -9.89 -34.99 8.48
N ALA A 727 -10.58 -34.65 9.57
CA ALA A 727 -10.37 -35.27 10.89
C ALA A 727 -10.73 -36.77 10.91
N PHE A 728 -11.73 -37.20 10.12
CA PHE A 728 -12.07 -38.63 9.97
C PHE A 728 -11.08 -39.39 9.08
N ILE A 729 -10.48 -38.73 8.08
CA ILE A 729 -9.46 -39.33 7.21
C ILE A 729 -8.15 -39.54 7.98
N VAL A 730 -7.73 -38.56 8.80
CA VAL A 730 -6.50 -38.66 9.62
C VAL A 730 -6.62 -39.71 10.73
N ARG A 731 -7.84 -39.96 11.25
CA ARG A 731 -8.08 -41.01 12.27
C ARG A 731 -8.05 -42.44 11.73
N ARG A 732 -8.17 -42.66 10.42
CA ARG A 732 -8.12 -44.00 9.81
C ARG A 732 -6.69 -44.45 9.45
N SER A 733 -5.72 -43.55 9.42
CA SER A 733 -4.34 -43.83 9.00
C SER A 733 -3.37 -44.28 10.10
N SER A 734 -3.80 -44.43 11.37
CA SER A 734 -2.90 -44.72 12.50
C SER A 734 -3.04 -46.12 13.15
N VAL A 735 -3.78 -47.06 12.54
CA VAL A 735 -3.83 -48.45 13.04
C VAL A 735 -3.72 -49.44 11.89
N ALA A 736 -2.49 -49.83 11.53
CA ALA A 736 -2.10 -51.18 11.09
C ALA A 736 -0.65 -51.18 10.58
N GLY A 737 0.32 -51.37 11.48
CA GLY A 737 1.68 -51.75 11.13
C GLY A 737 2.06 -53.01 11.90
N GLY A 738 1.80 -54.19 11.32
CA GLY A 738 2.06 -55.49 11.95
C GLY A 738 2.11 -56.65 10.97
N SER A 739 3.32 -56.91 10.46
CA SER A 739 3.96 -58.20 10.09
C SER A 739 3.28 -59.28 9.21
N ALA A 740 4.15 -59.86 8.35
CA ALA A 740 4.11 -61.16 7.64
C ALA A 740 3.17 -61.24 6.42
N GLY A 741 3.52 -61.80 5.25
CA GLY A 741 4.64 -62.61 4.77
C GLY A 741 4.11 -63.47 3.61
N GLY A 742 4.87 -63.68 2.53
CA GLY A 742 4.65 -64.81 1.61
C GLY A 742 4.35 -64.54 0.13
N SER A 743 5.39 -64.80 -0.69
CA SER A 743 5.41 -65.47 -2.01
C SER A 743 4.53 -65.00 -3.18
N GLY A 744 5.16 -64.87 -4.36
CA GLY A 744 4.42 -64.93 -5.63
C GLY A 744 5.19 -64.52 -6.88
N SER A 745 6.25 -65.25 -7.21
CA SER A 745 6.90 -65.25 -8.53
C SER A 745 5.89 -65.43 -9.67
N LEU A 746 6.02 -64.70 -10.78
CA LEU A 746 6.11 -65.24 -12.15
C LEU A 746 6.27 -64.11 -13.18
N ASN A 747 7.48 -63.99 -13.71
CA ASN A 747 7.82 -63.23 -14.91
C ASN A 747 7.75 -64.20 -16.10
N ARG A 748 6.95 -63.88 -17.14
CA ARG A 748 7.04 -64.53 -18.45
C ARG A 748 7.08 -63.47 -19.56
N SER A 749 8.25 -63.43 -20.17
CA SER A 749 8.61 -62.85 -21.47
C SER A 749 7.77 -63.39 -22.63
N GLY A 750 7.59 -62.58 -23.68
CA GLY A 750 7.14 -63.05 -24.99
C GLY A 750 6.92 -61.95 -26.02
N THR A 751 7.95 -61.66 -26.81
CA THR A 751 8.04 -60.75 -27.96
C THR A 751 7.28 -61.18 -29.22
N ALA A 752 7.14 -60.21 -30.16
CA ALA A 752 6.80 -60.27 -31.61
C ALA A 752 5.34 -59.87 -31.95
N THR A 753 5.03 -59.05 -32.97
CA THR A 753 5.61 -58.97 -34.32
C THR A 753 5.20 -57.67 -35.06
N ARG A 754 5.98 -57.32 -36.09
CA ARG A 754 5.92 -56.19 -37.04
C ARG A 754 4.58 -56.00 -37.80
N GLY A 755 4.28 -54.73 -38.14
CA GLY A 755 3.46 -54.30 -39.27
C GLY A 755 4.10 -53.10 -39.99
N ARG A 756 4.02 -53.05 -41.32
CA ARG A 756 4.89 -52.30 -42.26
C ARG A 756 4.08 -51.19 -42.99
N ARG A 757 4.72 -50.02 -43.19
CA ARG A 757 4.71 -49.06 -44.35
C ARG A 757 3.40 -48.52 -44.97
N ALA A 758 3.36 -47.18 -45.15
CA ALA A 758 3.43 -46.42 -46.45
C ALA A 758 3.13 -44.91 -46.17
N THR A 759 4.04 -43.93 -46.30
CA THR A 759 4.58 -43.18 -47.47
C THR A 759 3.63 -42.24 -48.24
N GLY A 760 4.03 -40.96 -48.33
CA GLY A 760 3.68 -39.95 -49.37
C GLY A 760 3.49 -38.53 -48.79
N LEU A 761 4.44 -37.58 -48.80
CA LEU A 761 4.94 -36.70 -49.92
C LEU A 761 3.83 -35.82 -50.52
N ALA A 762 3.99 -34.54 -50.89
CA ALA A 762 5.08 -33.55 -50.83
C ALA A 762 4.50 -32.19 -51.27
N GLY A 763 5.23 -31.10 -50.99
CA GLY A 763 4.98 -29.75 -51.50
C GLY A 763 5.79 -28.73 -50.72
#